data_AF-A0A350D9W7-F1
#
_entry.id   AF-A0A350D9W7-F1
#
_cell.length_a   1.000
_cell.length_b   1.000
_cell.length_c   1.000
_cell.angle_alpha   90.00
_cell.angle_beta   90.00
_cell.angle_gamma   90.00
#
_symmetry.space_group_name_H-M   'P 1'
#
loop_
_entity.id
_entity.type
_entity.pdbx_description
1 polymer ?
#
loop_
_entity_poly.entity_id
_entity_poly.type
_entity_poly.pdbx_seq_one_letter_code
_entity_poly.pdbx_strand_id
1 'polypeptide(L)'
;MKKDEFEILDEDTGKEPEATSDAVLEEVIREEEIIEESISKMEYLDQDGRAEVVVDESGLNAYLIITPPGLGGRPLDLKGAMDALINKGIVDIDGESTKEALRKKVFNQSILVARGVPPHKGKDAYLTNQVRTGEDVTPEQLLAVKVPATQGWPGRSVRGEVIPGLFGKDITLLVGENTKLSSDGLRIYATDYGEVRWEGSKASVNVTPRQEVDLEDVERDFRTLETFLKGIQVEDSSLDSRVEVILSEDKLEAYILIIPPKIGGRLLELRQVLASLKEKGIMEVETDKILKAIKEHRFNEKILVARGIPPTKGEDAFFIYRFGVDKEDTPLKEEAIPGQLLMIKHLATRGTSGKTVTGETIPGGFGKPLYISAGNGVMFDEEGARAYAIRSGRVIWEENKISVEEVKEIDGDLSEEDGDIEFSGMIIINGAVGDSVEVKAESDIIVVGGVGDATLISDGDIKVRQAVFGKGQGIITAHGNVSITSAEGITVEAGENVFVNEFIRNSNVIAKQVICEGQIDGGRVYANKLIEAKVLGSEEKTKTILTVDKEGRISSREAVHPGVELKIGGSLLAIKERGGGLSFTFEGTSIKGEAYTRVEAKESLVTQPAVKIKGFTPFVILSGSTPGEIKREGAALLDLAVEDVETEIISKDKETIRMKIFPVGRFLPLEIEEKTEKGKLGQLDIEGYYRLANTEEGLFLSVFPPREGGSRVKVENVLKEMESRGFKDVNEVLLKEVIDQALATPVKIAPRQYIPDLDGEVIIEISPDGRRAEMILIPPQPGGLPVSFKDATEALKGKGIVIGIKEEAIHQAIKDGKFGVRMIVAEEIPPTPGKSSKIEYHFDLSPQKAKFIEDEWGRVNFKELNIVRMVRAGQVLATKVGTAIPGQPGQRITGEQIPPPPVEDTKLPVGKNTQITEDGLKLCSTIDGHVLFVSGRVNVEPVYEVKGDVNLTTGNIDFPGTIDIAGNVEDGFRVRAGGDIQIRGGVGKATLHSEASVNISHGIQANHEGRIRAGKDIICKFVEMGNLFAGGDIIVDEEVLHSELNADGNIIVTGKRGLIIGGEIRARNRVRARVVGCKKFTPTIIEVGVQPRIRGQVTVLKRLLREDLKEFEQYKVDILNLKRQKETTGLSPEREELLSRLINTQASLAAKLHSYAQRKEVLEREMLRPAGGVIDVLEAVYPGTVVIIRNIVFEVTEKLKAVTFYLEGDKIRQRPHEG
;
A
#
# COMPACT_ATOMS: atom_id res chain seq x y z
N MET A 1 17.60 -34.31 47.69
CA MET A 1 18.61 -35.31 48.11
C MET A 1 19.70 -34.52 48.84
N LYS A 2 19.93 -34.80 50.13
CA LYS A 2 21.08 -35.57 50.67
C LYS A 2 22.40 -34.77 50.60
N LYS A 3 22.95 -34.31 51.75
CA LYS A 3 23.84 -35.04 52.73
C LYS A 3 25.33 -34.85 52.30
N ASP A 4 26.34 -34.58 53.14
CA ASP A 4 26.55 -34.70 54.60
C ASP A 4 27.58 -33.69 55.18
N GLU A 5 27.56 -33.24 56.46
CA GLU A 5 28.02 -33.86 57.76
C GLU A 5 29.56 -34.14 57.76
N PHE A 6 30.44 -33.78 58.73
CA PHE A 6 30.46 -33.40 60.17
C PHE A 6 31.67 -32.44 60.50
N GLU A 7 32.21 -32.06 61.69
CA GLU A 7 32.10 -32.18 63.20
C GLU A 7 32.87 -30.94 63.81
N ILE A 8 32.60 -30.24 64.94
CA ILE A 8 32.52 -30.45 66.43
C ILE A 8 33.79 -30.07 67.29
N LEU A 9 33.58 -29.26 68.36
CA LEU A 9 34.32 -29.02 69.64
C LEU A 9 35.52 -28.04 69.83
N ASP A 10 35.68 -27.67 71.13
CA ASP A 10 36.76 -27.03 71.93
C ASP A 10 37.25 -25.58 71.67
N GLU A 11 37.94 -24.90 72.62
CA GLU A 11 37.57 -24.51 74.00
C GLU A 11 38.52 -23.39 74.54
N ASP A 12 37.97 -22.46 75.35
CA ASP A 12 38.60 -21.64 76.42
C ASP A 12 39.80 -20.66 76.19
N THR A 13 39.97 -19.78 77.21
CA THR A 13 41.00 -18.76 77.49
C THR A 13 40.89 -17.42 76.72
N GLY A 14 40.87 -16.23 77.36
CA GLY A 14 40.71 -15.90 78.78
C GLY A 14 41.65 -14.78 79.26
N LYS A 15 41.13 -13.57 79.51
CA LYS A 15 41.79 -12.52 80.32
C LYS A 15 40.85 -11.36 80.69
N GLU A 16 40.74 -11.11 81.99
CA GLU A 16 40.11 -9.94 82.64
C GLU A 16 41.21 -8.98 83.16
N PRO A 17 40.92 -7.99 84.05
CA PRO A 17 40.06 -6.81 83.87
C PRO A 17 40.82 -5.50 84.26
N GLU A 18 40.13 -4.36 84.35
CA GLU A 18 40.43 -3.38 85.42
C GLU A 18 39.21 -2.49 85.72
N ALA A 19 39.04 -2.05 86.98
CA ALA A 19 37.88 -1.26 87.41
C ALA A 19 38.14 -0.49 88.73
N THR A 20 37.68 0.76 88.79
CA THR A 20 37.36 1.54 90.01
C THR A 20 36.15 2.43 89.65
N SER A 21 35.02 2.50 90.36
CA SER A 21 34.69 2.45 91.80
C SER A 21 34.86 3.79 92.53
N ASP A 22 33.92 4.70 92.30
CA ASP A 22 33.49 5.69 93.31
C ASP A 22 31.97 5.60 93.46
N ALA A 23 31.52 5.31 94.68
CA ALA A 23 30.12 5.25 95.11
C ALA A 23 30.03 5.82 96.54
N VAL A 24 28.86 5.74 97.18
CA VAL A 24 28.66 6.13 98.60
C VAL A 24 28.70 7.66 98.85
N LEU A 25 28.21 8.48 97.91
CA LEU A 25 27.91 9.91 98.16
C LEU A 25 26.54 10.41 97.65
N GLU A 26 25.77 9.63 96.88
CA GLU A 26 24.44 10.04 96.38
C GLU A 26 23.25 9.53 97.23
N GLU A 27 23.47 8.61 98.17
CA GLU A 27 22.41 7.75 98.72
C GLU A 27 21.53 8.39 99.82
N VAL A 28 21.72 9.69 100.10
CA VAL A 28 21.00 10.42 101.17
C VAL A 28 20.31 11.70 100.67
N ILE A 29 20.60 12.17 99.44
CA ILE A 29 20.00 13.40 98.88
C ILE A 29 18.69 13.11 98.12
N ARG A 30 18.45 11.85 97.72
CA ARG A 30 17.32 11.48 96.84
C ARG A 30 15.92 11.54 97.46
N GLU A 31 15.76 11.51 98.79
CA GLU A 31 14.41 11.35 99.38
C GLU A 31 13.52 12.62 99.34
N GLU A 32 14.07 13.83 99.16
CA GLU A 32 13.25 15.05 99.03
C GLU A 32 12.90 15.41 97.57
N GLU A 33 13.76 15.12 96.57
CA GLU A 33 13.40 15.30 95.14
C GLU A 33 12.25 14.37 94.69
N ILE A 34 12.12 13.20 95.32
CA ILE A 34 11.11 12.18 94.99
C ILE A 34 9.65 12.69 95.12
N ILE A 35 9.39 13.71 95.94
CA ILE A 35 8.05 14.24 96.15
C ILE A 35 7.62 15.23 95.04
N GLU A 36 8.52 16.09 94.55
CA GLU A 36 8.16 17.04 93.46
C GLU A 36 8.25 16.40 92.06
N GLU A 37 9.18 15.47 91.81
CA GLU A 37 9.16 14.67 90.57
C GLU A 37 7.90 13.81 90.41
N SER A 38 7.30 13.38 91.53
CA SER A 38 6.06 12.59 91.52
C SER A 38 4.84 13.39 91.03
N ILE A 39 4.90 14.73 91.05
CA ILE A 39 3.84 15.61 90.55
C ILE A 39 4.07 15.94 89.07
N SER A 40 5.30 16.23 88.65
CA SER A 40 5.62 16.49 87.23
C SER A 40 5.44 15.24 86.34
N LYS A 41 5.63 14.03 86.90
CA LYS A 41 5.34 12.76 86.20
C LYS A 41 3.85 12.46 86.02
N MET A 42 2.95 13.24 86.63
CA MET A 42 1.50 13.00 86.53
C MET A 42 0.81 13.75 85.37
N GLU A 43 1.42 14.80 84.81
CA GLU A 43 0.90 15.53 83.63
C GLU A 43 1.25 14.86 82.27
N TYR A 44 1.95 13.73 82.27
CA TYR A 44 2.35 13.00 81.06
C TYR A 44 1.53 11.72 80.77
N LEU A 45 0.40 11.50 81.45
CA LEU A 45 -0.37 10.25 81.29
C LEU A 45 -1.29 10.16 80.05
N ASP A 46 -1.74 11.30 79.49
CA ASP A 46 -2.66 11.31 78.34
C ASP A 46 -1.99 11.91 77.09
N GLN A 47 -1.20 11.08 76.40
CA GLN A 47 -0.62 11.43 75.10
C GLN A 47 -0.92 10.33 74.07
N ASP A 48 -1.62 10.71 72.99
CA ASP A 48 -1.80 9.90 71.79
C ASP A 48 -0.45 9.48 71.19
N GLY A 49 -0.41 8.30 70.57
CA GLY A 49 0.79 7.77 69.92
C GLY A 49 1.25 8.69 68.79
N ARG A 50 2.56 8.95 68.72
CA ARG A 50 3.15 9.94 67.80
C ARG A 50 3.99 9.28 66.72
N ALA A 51 4.01 9.89 65.54
CA ALA A 51 4.94 9.58 64.47
C ALA A 51 6.00 10.68 64.37
N GLU A 52 7.27 10.31 64.48
CA GLU A 52 8.39 11.16 64.11
C GLU A 52 8.98 10.70 62.77
N VAL A 53 9.38 11.66 61.94
CA VAL A 53 9.95 11.41 60.60
C VAL A 53 11.37 11.94 60.57
N VAL A 54 12.32 11.01 60.50
CA VAL A 54 13.76 11.28 60.40
C VAL A 54 14.19 11.03 58.95
N VAL A 55 14.74 12.03 58.29
CA VAL A 55 15.40 11.88 56.99
C VAL A 55 16.90 11.77 57.24
N ASP A 56 17.58 10.86 56.55
CA ASP A 56 19.04 10.72 56.69
C ASP A 56 19.81 11.94 56.17
N GLU A 57 21.08 12.07 56.57
CA GLU A 57 21.96 13.17 56.15
C GLU A 57 22.20 13.23 54.63
N SER A 58 21.90 12.15 53.90
CA SER A 58 22.02 12.09 52.44
C SER A 58 20.77 12.60 51.71
N GLY A 59 19.64 12.75 52.40
CA GLY A 59 18.35 13.08 51.81
C GLY A 59 17.74 11.95 50.98
N LEU A 60 18.27 10.72 51.06
CA LEU A 60 17.86 9.59 50.20
C LEU A 60 17.03 8.53 50.91
N ASN A 61 16.91 8.53 52.23
CA ASN A 61 15.98 7.66 52.95
C ASN A 61 15.19 8.46 53.99
N ALA A 62 13.87 8.21 54.06
CA ALA A 62 13.00 8.70 55.12
C ALA A 62 12.58 7.53 56.02
N TYR A 63 12.74 7.71 57.32
CA TYR A 63 12.40 6.75 58.36
C TYR A 63 11.25 7.29 59.22
N LEU A 64 10.26 6.44 59.46
CA LEU A 64 9.19 6.67 60.42
C LEU A 64 9.54 5.98 61.74
N ILE A 65 9.50 6.73 62.84
CA ILE A 65 9.61 6.21 64.20
C ILE A 65 8.24 6.40 64.86
N ILE A 66 7.68 5.32 65.39
CA ILE A 66 6.34 5.34 66.00
C ILE A 66 6.49 5.17 67.51
N THR A 67 6.11 6.19 68.26
CA THR A 67 6.10 6.20 69.73
C THR A 67 4.75 5.70 70.23
N PRO A 68 4.70 4.75 71.19
CA PRO A 68 3.44 4.22 71.70
C PRO A 68 2.69 5.29 72.52
N PRO A 69 1.34 5.21 72.61
CA PRO A 69 0.56 6.11 73.47
C PRO A 69 0.84 5.90 74.97
N GLY A 70 0.55 6.93 75.76
CA GLY A 70 0.54 6.86 77.22
C GLY A 70 -0.63 6.05 77.80
N LEU A 71 -0.78 6.05 79.13
CA LEU A 71 -1.83 5.35 79.88
C LEU A 71 -3.19 6.08 79.81
N GLY A 72 -3.70 6.28 78.59
CA GLY A 72 -4.98 6.92 78.29
C GLY A 72 -5.14 7.23 76.79
N GLY A 73 -4.03 7.62 76.15
CA GLY A 73 -3.98 8.09 74.78
C GLY A 73 -4.33 7.04 73.72
N ARG A 74 -4.77 7.54 72.56
CA ARG A 74 -5.15 6.74 71.39
C ARG A 74 -3.92 6.25 70.62
N PRO A 75 -3.92 5.01 70.11
CA PRO A 75 -2.86 4.54 69.22
C PRO A 75 -2.90 5.30 67.89
N LEU A 76 -1.71 5.63 67.35
CA LEU A 76 -1.55 6.25 66.04
C LEU A 76 -2.22 5.38 64.95
N ASP A 77 -3.02 6.01 64.10
CA ASP A 77 -3.65 5.35 62.96
C ASP A 77 -2.86 5.56 61.65
N LEU A 78 -3.24 4.84 60.59
CA LEU A 78 -2.57 4.96 59.29
C LEU A 78 -2.70 6.37 58.72
N LYS A 79 -3.79 7.09 59.01
CA LYS A 79 -3.97 8.46 58.53
C LYS A 79 -2.99 9.40 59.22
N GLY A 80 -2.91 9.41 60.55
CA GLY A 80 -1.95 10.23 61.29
C GLY A 80 -0.49 9.94 60.92
N ALA A 81 -0.15 8.67 60.65
CA ALA A 81 1.17 8.29 60.17
C ALA A 81 1.51 8.87 58.78
N MET A 82 0.55 8.85 57.83
CA MET A 82 0.74 9.44 56.51
C MET A 82 0.69 10.97 56.52
N ASP A 83 -0.21 11.57 57.31
CA ASP A 83 -0.27 13.02 57.52
C ASP A 83 1.05 13.53 58.11
N ALA A 84 1.72 12.79 59.00
CA ALA A 84 3.05 13.15 59.53
C ALA A 84 4.15 13.14 58.44
N LEU A 85 4.12 12.19 57.51
CA LEU A 85 5.06 12.11 56.39
C LEU A 85 4.82 13.21 55.35
N ILE A 86 3.56 13.48 55.02
CA ILE A 86 3.15 14.54 54.09
C ILE A 86 3.52 15.92 54.66
N ASN A 87 3.25 16.19 55.94
CA ASN A 87 3.64 17.44 56.61
C ASN A 87 5.16 17.64 56.71
N LYS A 88 5.96 16.58 56.56
CA LYS A 88 7.44 16.64 56.48
C LYS A 88 7.97 16.69 55.04
N GLY A 89 7.07 16.84 54.06
CA GLY A 89 7.39 17.02 52.65
C GLY A 89 7.90 15.75 51.95
N ILE A 90 7.60 14.57 52.48
CA ILE A 90 8.07 13.31 51.89
C ILE A 90 7.18 12.93 50.69
N VAL A 91 7.81 12.57 49.57
CA VAL A 91 7.19 12.06 48.34
C VAL A 91 7.58 10.61 48.08
N ASP A 92 6.78 9.92 47.25
CA ASP A 92 6.95 8.52 46.89
C ASP A 92 7.04 7.58 48.12
N ILE A 93 6.07 7.75 49.04
CA ILE A 93 5.93 7.01 50.30
C ILE A 93 5.46 5.57 50.05
N ASP A 94 6.15 4.60 50.64
CA ASP A 94 5.72 3.20 50.72
C ASP A 94 4.59 3.04 51.75
N GLY A 95 3.35 3.04 51.24
CA GLY A 95 2.14 2.81 52.02
C GLY A 95 1.93 1.37 52.50
N GLU A 96 2.64 0.37 51.97
CA GLU A 96 2.54 -1.01 52.44
C GLU A 96 3.45 -1.23 53.65
N SER A 97 4.74 -0.84 53.57
CA SER A 97 5.66 -0.88 54.71
C SER A 97 5.16 -0.06 55.90
N THR A 98 4.63 1.14 55.64
CA THR A 98 4.03 2.01 56.68
C THR A 98 2.84 1.33 57.38
N LYS A 99 2.03 0.58 56.62
CA LYS A 99 0.82 -0.11 57.12
C LYS A 99 1.15 -1.43 57.81
N GLU A 100 2.21 -2.12 57.40
CA GLU A 100 2.71 -3.31 58.06
C GLU A 100 3.37 -2.98 59.41
N ALA A 101 4.13 -1.89 59.49
CA ALA A 101 4.70 -1.35 60.73
C ALA A 101 3.66 -1.14 61.84
N LEU A 102 2.60 -0.39 61.51
CA LEU A 102 1.48 -0.11 62.42
C LEU A 102 0.76 -1.41 62.85
N ARG A 103 0.56 -2.36 61.91
CA ARG A 103 -0.05 -3.67 62.21
C ARG A 103 0.79 -4.52 63.15
N LYS A 104 2.12 -4.54 62.96
CA LYS A 104 3.07 -5.30 63.78
C LYS A 104 3.36 -4.65 65.14
N LYS A 105 2.85 -3.45 65.42
CA LYS A 105 3.12 -2.66 66.64
C LYS A 105 4.62 -2.47 66.89
N VAL A 106 5.38 -2.20 65.82
CA VAL A 106 6.82 -1.93 65.91
C VAL A 106 7.02 -0.51 66.41
N PHE A 107 7.26 -0.38 67.71
CA PHE A 107 7.46 0.89 68.39
C PHE A 107 8.95 1.22 68.57
N ASN A 108 9.28 2.52 68.57
CA ASN A 108 10.62 3.06 68.84
C ASN A 108 11.75 2.49 67.94
N GLN A 109 11.43 2.07 66.71
CA GLN A 109 12.40 1.64 65.70
C GLN A 109 12.29 2.52 64.44
N SER A 110 13.40 2.71 63.74
CA SER A 110 13.48 3.50 62.50
C SER A 110 13.05 2.65 61.30
N ILE A 111 11.82 2.85 60.83
CA ILE A 111 11.22 2.06 59.75
C ILE A 111 11.34 2.82 58.44
N LEU A 112 12.01 2.26 57.44
CA LEU A 112 12.15 2.88 56.12
C LEU A 112 10.78 2.99 55.44
N VAL A 113 10.38 4.21 55.06
CA VAL A 113 9.06 4.48 54.45
C VAL A 113 9.11 5.30 53.16
N ALA A 114 10.26 5.88 52.79
CA ALA A 114 10.49 6.39 51.43
C ALA A 114 11.98 6.33 51.09
N ARG A 115 12.30 6.14 49.79
CA ARG A 115 13.67 6.12 49.28
C ARG A 115 13.79 6.92 47.99
N GLY A 116 14.72 7.88 47.99
CA GLY A 116 15.08 8.71 46.85
C GLY A 116 16.02 8.00 45.87
N VAL A 117 16.20 8.60 44.69
CA VAL A 117 17.09 8.08 43.64
C VAL A 117 18.47 8.73 43.78
N PRO A 118 19.56 7.99 44.04
CA PRO A 118 20.89 8.57 44.16
C PRO A 118 21.37 9.14 42.81
N PRO A 119 22.15 10.24 42.81
CA PRO A 119 22.77 10.76 41.58
C PRO A 119 23.81 9.77 41.03
N HIS A 120 23.74 9.46 39.74
CA HIS A 120 24.74 8.61 39.09
C HIS A 120 25.94 9.45 38.66
N LYS A 121 27.12 9.17 39.20
CA LYS A 121 28.38 9.80 38.78
C LYS A 121 28.63 9.55 37.28
N GLY A 122 29.03 10.59 36.56
CA GLY A 122 29.48 10.51 35.17
C GLY A 122 30.77 9.70 35.01
N LYS A 123 31.06 9.28 33.77
CA LYS A 123 32.28 8.53 33.46
C LYS A 123 33.48 9.47 33.51
N ASP A 124 34.54 9.05 34.20
CA ASP A 124 35.83 9.74 34.19
C ASP A 124 36.42 9.71 32.77
N ALA A 125 37.20 10.74 32.42
CA ALA A 125 37.91 10.78 31.15
C ALA A 125 38.92 9.64 31.05
N TYR A 126 39.14 9.11 29.85
CA TYR A 126 40.15 8.08 29.62
C TYR A 126 40.82 8.22 28.26
N LEU A 127 42.05 7.72 28.18
CA LEU A 127 42.85 7.74 26.97
C LEU A 127 42.66 6.43 26.19
N THR A 128 42.31 6.53 24.91
CA THR A 128 42.23 5.38 24.00
C THR A 128 43.43 5.43 23.05
N ASN A 129 44.51 4.78 23.46
CA ASN A 129 45.72 4.64 22.63
C ASN A 129 45.38 3.82 21.38
N GLN A 130 45.62 4.41 20.22
CA GLN A 130 45.50 3.76 18.91
C GLN A 130 46.81 3.06 18.52
N VAL A 131 47.92 3.47 19.15
CA VAL A 131 49.27 2.92 18.95
C VAL A 131 49.91 2.65 20.31
N ARG A 132 50.60 1.51 20.45
CA ARG A 132 51.27 1.08 21.69
C ARG A 132 52.69 1.63 21.80
N THR A 133 53.29 1.51 22.99
CA THR A 133 54.75 1.73 23.12
C THR A 133 55.48 0.64 22.33
N GLY A 134 56.44 1.02 21.49
CA GLY A 134 57.20 0.10 20.65
C GLY A 134 56.58 -0.20 19.28
N GLU A 135 55.56 0.55 18.86
CA GLU A 135 55.00 0.46 17.50
C GLU A 135 55.47 1.65 16.65
N ASP A 136 55.92 1.38 15.43
CA ASP A 136 56.32 2.39 14.44
C ASP A 136 55.12 3.18 13.92
N VAL A 137 55.30 4.48 13.73
CA VAL A 137 54.29 5.40 13.18
C VAL A 137 54.80 6.27 12.05
N THR A 138 53.88 6.77 11.24
CA THR A 138 54.12 7.77 10.20
C THR A 138 53.69 9.17 10.67
N PRO A 139 54.19 10.26 10.05
CA PRO A 139 53.62 11.60 10.21
C PRO A 139 52.11 11.59 10.00
N GLU A 140 51.40 12.46 10.71
CA GLU A 140 49.93 12.57 10.72
C GLU A 140 49.18 11.32 11.24
N GLN A 141 49.87 10.27 11.69
CA GLN A 141 49.22 9.11 12.31
C GLN A 141 48.68 9.46 13.70
N LEU A 142 47.41 9.10 13.94
CA LEU A 142 46.72 9.27 15.22
C LEU A 142 47.29 8.29 16.27
N LEU A 143 47.82 8.82 17.37
CA LEU A 143 48.45 8.04 18.45
C LEU A 143 47.46 7.68 19.55
N ALA A 144 46.63 8.64 19.97
CA ALA A 144 45.54 8.40 20.92
C ALA A 144 44.41 9.41 20.79
N VAL A 145 43.24 9.02 21.31
CA VAL A 145 42.06 9.86 21.49
C VAL A 145 41.72 9.93 22.98
N LYS A 146 41.62 11.13 23.54
CA LYS A 146 40.99 11.37 24.85
C LYS A 146 39.48 11.31 24.67
N VAL A 147 38.84 10.40 25.41
CA VAL A 147 37.39 10.46 25.65
C VAL A 147 37.20 11.42 26.83
N PRO A 148 36.49 12.57 26.66
CA PRO A 148 36.29 13.52 27.74
C PRO A 148 35.37 12.94 28.82
N ALA A 149 35.51 13.43 30.05
CA ALA A 149 34.63 13.07 31.15
C ALA A 149 33.18 13.45 30.85
N THR A 150 32.22 12.60 31.22
CA THR A 150 30.80 12.91 31.05
C THR A 150 30.23 13.53 32.33
N GLN A 151 29.15 14.31 32.18
CA GLN A 151 28.32 14.68 33.32
C GLN A 151 27.60 13.44 33.88
N GLY A 152 27.32 13.45 35.18
CA GLY A 152 26.47 12.46 35.84
C GLY A 152 24.98 12.76 35.68
N TRP A 153 24.14 11.74 35.86
CA TRP A 153 22.69 11.95 35.90
C TRP A 153 22.28 12.47 37.29
N PRO A 154 21.44 13.51 37.36
CA PRO A 154 20.96 14.02 38.64
C PRO A 154 20.07 12.99 39.34
N GLY A 155 20.18 12.93 40.66
CA GLY A 155 19.32 12.14 41.54
C GLY A 155 18.12 12.96 42.03
N ARG A 156 17.32 12.36 42.91
CA ARG A 156 16.15 12.99 43.53
C ARG A 156 16.02 12.59 45.00
N SER A 157 15.92 13.58 45.90
CA SER A 157 15.76 13.35 47.34
C SER A 157 14.38 12.77 47.67
N VAL A 158 14.21 12.24 48.89
CA VAL A 158 12.88 11.83 49.42
C VAL A 158 11.90 13.00 49.59
N ARG A 159 12.36 14.24 49.40
CA ARG A 159 11.52 15.47 49.33
C ARG A 159 11.30 15.96 47.90
N GLY A 160 11.72 15.18 46.90
CA GLY A 160 11.53 15.47 45.49
C GLY A 160 12.53 16.45 44.87
N GLU A 161 13.49 16.95 45.65
CA GLU A 161 14.51 17.93 45.24
C GLU A 161 15.55 17.27 44.31
N VAL A 162 16.06 18.01 43.33
CA VAL A 162 17.00 17.49 42.34
C VAL A 162 18.43 17.54 42.88
N ILE A 163 19.05 16.38 43.05
CA ILE A 163 20.44 16.25 43.51
C ILE A 163 21.37 16.29 42.29
N PRO A 164 22.29 17.26 42.15
CA PRO A 164 23.08 17.42 40.93
C PRO A 164 24.01 16.23 40.65
N GLY A 165 24.03 15.78 39.40
CA GLY A 165 24.84 14.64 38.96
C GLY A 165 26.34 14.97 38.94
N LEU A 166 27.14 14.18 39.67
CA LEU A 166 28.59 14.39 39.79
C LEU A 166 29.29 14.18 38.44
N PHE A 167 30.12 15.15 38.03
CA PHE A 167 30.93 15.06 36.82
C PHE A 167 32.06 14.03 36.97
N GLY A 168 32.47 13.39 35.87
CA GLY A 168 33.70 12.59 35.85
C GLY A 168 34.95 13.46 36.05
N LYS A 169 36.02 12.87 36.61
CA LYS A 169 37.35 13.48 36.65
C LYS A 169 37.94 13.53 35.24
N ASP A 170 38.49 14.67 34.86
CA ASP A 170 39.13 14.86 33.54
C ASP A 170 40.64 14.58 33.57
N ILE A 171 41.23 14.30 32.40
CA ILE A 171 42.66 14.00 32.23
C ILE A 171 43.31 15.01 31.27
N THR A 172 44.43 15.60 31.67
CA THR A 172 45.24 16.48 30.81
C THR A 172 46.14 15.67 29.87
N LEU A 173 46.05 15.94 28.57
CA LEU A 173 47.00 15.42 27.58
C LEU A 173 48.29 16.26 27.60
N LEU A 174 49.43 15.60 27.48
CA LEU A 174 50.74 16.25 27.37
C LEU A 174 51.37 15.92 26.02
N VAL A 175 51.88 16.94 25.33
CA VAL A 175 52.58 16.78 24.05
C VAL A 175 54.04 16.43 24.35
N GLY A 176 54.59 15.44 23.65
CA GLY A 176 56.01 15.10 23.67
C GLY A 176 56.67 15.30 22.31
N GLU A 177 57.96 15.01 22.25
CA GLU A 177 58.78 15.24 21.06
C GLU A 177 58.25 14.47 19.85
N ASN A 178 58.27 15.13 18.69
CA ASN A 178 57.74 14.63 17.42
C ASN A 178 56.24 14.25 17.45
N THR A 179 55.45 14.94 18.28
CA THR A 179 53.98 14.83 18.30
C THR A 179 53.30 16.20 18.29
N LYS A 180 52.03 16.25 17.87
CA LYS A 180 51.17 17.44 17.92
C LYS A 180 49.77 17.11 18.45
N LEU A 181 49.13 18.10 19.05
CA LEU A 181 47.74 18.02 19.52
C LEU A 181 46.77 18.56 18.46
N SER A 182 45.55 18.02 18.41
CA SER A 182 44.45 18.64 17.65
C SER A 182 44.00 19.97 18.25
N SER A 183 43.38 20.82 17.44
CA SER A 183 42.80 22.10 17.87
C SER A 183 41.62 21.98 18.84
N ASP A 184 40.97 20.80 18.92
CA ASP A 184 39.97 20.48 19.93
C ASP A 184 40.57 19.91 21.24
N GLY A 185 41.88 19.70 21.30
CA GLY A 185 42.58 19.19 22.48
C GLY A 185 42.31 17.72 22.82
N LEU A 186 41.67 16.95 21.92
CA LEU A 186 41.24 15.57 22.17
C LEU A 186 42.09 14.48 21.49
N ARG A 187 42.99 14.82 20.57
CA ARG A 187 43.78 13.83 19.78
C ARG A 187 45.25 14.21 19.72
N ILE A 188 46.13 13.21 19.84
CA ILE A 188 47.57 13.34 19.62
C ILE A 188 47.94 12.65 18.32
N TYR A 189 48.75 13.29 17.48
CA TYR A 189 49.28 12.77 16.23
C TYR A 189 50.81 12.78 16.24
N ALA A 190 51.45 11.86 15.53
CA ALA A 190 52.87 11.94 15.20
C ALA A 190 53.13 13.07 14.18
N THR A 191 54.31 13.68 14.24
CA THR A 191 54.80 14.65 13.24
C THR A 191 55.98 14.15 12.41
N ASP A 192 56.60 13.03 12.80
CA ASP A 192 57.70 12.39 12.09
C ASP A 192 57.55 10.85 12.10
N TYR A 193 58.40 10.14 11.36
CA TYR A 193 58.48 8.68 11.35
C TYR A 193 59.29 8.15 12.54
N GLY A 194 58.80 7.12 13.24
CA GLY A 194 59.59 6.47 14.29
C GLY A 194 58.78 5.63 15.29
N GLU A 195 59.45 5.18 16.35
CA GLU A 195 58.88 4.32 17.40
C GLU A 195 58.13 5.17 18.45
N VAL A 196 56.88 4.84 18.77
CA VAL A 196 56.10 5.53 19.81
C VAL A 196 56.55 5.13 21.21
N ARG A 197 56.73 6.12 22.07
CA ARG A 197 56.95 5.97 23.51
C ARG A 197 55.88 6.71 24.31
N TRP A 198 55.21 6.01 25.23
CA TRP A 198 54.24 6.57 26.16
C TRP A 198 54.81 6.74 27.57
N GLU A 199 54.60 7.91 28.17
CA GLU A 199 54.93 8.22 29.57
C GLU A 199 53.71 8.87 30.23
N GLY A 200 52.84 8.03 30.81
CA GLY A 200 51.55 8.49 31.36
C GLY A 200 50.62 8.99 30.25
N SER A 201 50.17 10.25 30.34
CA SER A 201 49.37 10.93 29.29
C SER A 201 50.21 11.68 28.26
N LYS A 202 51.54 11.48 28.24
CA LYS A 202 52.48 12.02 27.26
C LYS A 202 52.85 10.98 26.20
N ALA A 203 52.82 11.37 24.93
CA ALA A 203 53.35 10.58 23.81
C ALA A 203 54.56 11.27 23.18
N SER A 204 55.55 10.50 22.72
CA SER A 204 56.68 10.99 21.94
C SER A 204 57.08 9.97 20.87
N VAL A 205 57.68 10.41 19.76
CA VAL A 205 58.13 9.53 18.66
C VAL A 205 59.65 9.61 18.50
N ASN A 206 60.32 8.47 18.66
CA ASN A 206 61.77 8.32 18.49
C ASN A 206 62.09 8.05 17.01
N VAL A 207 62.74 8.99 16.33
CA VAL A 207 63.01 8.89 14.88
C VAL A 207 64.12 7.86 14.60
N THR A 208 63.78 6.81 13.86
CA THR A 208 64.70 5.73 13.49
C THR A 208 65.37 6.02 12.14
N PRO A 209 66.72 6.11 12.05
CA PRO A 209 67.40 6.37 10.79
C PRO A 209 67.30 5.18 9.83
N ARG A 210 67.08 5.47 8.54
CA ARG A 210 66.88 4.45 7.49
C ARG A 210 68.16 3.65 7.19
N GLN A 211 67.99 2.36 6.89
CA GLN A 211 68.90 1.63 6.02
C GLN A 211 68.28 1.54 4.62
N GLU A 212 69.09 1.77 3.59
CA GLU A 212 68.70 1.68 2.18
C GLU A 212 68.93 0.25 1.67
N VAL A 213 68.07 -0.23 0.76
CA VAL A 213 68.18 -1.53 0.07
C VAL A 213 67.72 -1.33 -1.38
N ASP A 214 68.50 -1.85 -2.33
CA ASP A 214 68.39 -1.51 -3.76
C ASP A 214 67.10 -2.01 -4.46
N LEU A 215 66.51 -1.15 -5.29
CA LEU A 215 65.35 -1.43 -6.16
C LEU A 215 65.44 -0.65 -7.50
N GLU A 216 66.53 -0.82 -8.25
CA GLU A 216 66.88 0.07 -9.40
C GLU A 216 65.87 0.12 -10.56
N ASP A 217 65.08 -0.93 -10.81
CA ASP A 217 64.23 -1.05 -12.02
C ASP A 217 62.87 -0.32 -11.97
N VAL A 218 62.56 0.45 -10.91
CA VAL A 218 61.31 1.23 -10.81
C VAL A 218 61.54 2.72 -10.54
N GLU A 219 62.62 3.10 -9.85
CA GLU A 219 62.90 4.51 -9.58
C GLU A 219 63.22 5.32 -10.83
N ARG A 220 63.73 4.66 -11.89
CA ARG A 220 64.26 5.31 -13.08
C ARG A 220 63.22 6.09 -13.87
N ASP A 221 61.95 5.70 -13.81
CA ASP A 221 60.82 6.42 -14.43
C ASP A 221 60.15 7.42 -13.46
N PHE A 222 60.23 7.17 -12.16
CA PHE A 222 59.67 8.06 -11.12
C PHE A 222 60.47 9.35 -10.95
N ARG A 223 61.82 9.28 -10.94
CA ARG A 223 62.70 10.46 -10.84
C ARG A 223 62.50 11.41 -12.04
N THR A 224 62.15 10.89 -13.21
CA THR A 224 61.81 11.64 -14.43
C THR A 224 60.50 12.42 -14.29
N LEU A 225 59.52 11.86 -13.56
CA LEU A 225 58.25 12.54 -13.26
C LEU A 225 58.42 13.65 -12.21
N GLU A 226 59.15 13.39 -11.12
CA GLU A 226 59.46 14.43 -10.12
C GLU A 226 60.20 15.63 -10.71
N THR A 227 61.15 15.37 -11.61
CA THR A 227 61.94 16.42 -12.26
C THR A 227 61.08 17.25 -13.21
N PHE A 228 60.12 16.63 -13.90
CA PHE A 228 59.18 17.32 -14.80
C PHE A 228 58.18 18.21 -14.03
N LEU A 229 57.67 17.72 -12.90
CA LEU A 229 56.71 18.46 -12.07
C LEU A 229 57.30 19.74 -11.45
N LYS A 230 58.62 19.78 -11.19
CA LYS A 230 59.32 20.96 -10.64
C LYS A 230 59.58 22.06 -11.68
N GLY A 231 59.38 21.80 -12.97
CA GLY A 231 59.75 22.72 -14.06
C GLY A 231 58.66 23.67 -14.57
N ILE A 232 57.44 23.60 -14.04
CA ILE A 232 56.27 24.30 -14.60
C ILE A 232 56.03 25.64 -13.90
N GLN A 233 56.64 26.72 -14.42
CA GLN A 233 56.15 28.08 -14.20
C GLN A 233 55.05 28.41 -15.22
N VAL A 234 53.99 29.09 -14.77
CA VAL A 234 52.88 29.54 -15.63
C VAL A 234 52.55 30.98 -15.28
N GLU A 235 52.89 31.89 -16.17
CA GLU A 235 52.34 33.24 -16.18
C GLU A 235 50.83 33.15 -16.48
N ASP A 236 49.97 33.69 -15.59
CA ASP A 236 49.10 34.84 -15.90
C ASP A 236 48.03 35.04 -14.79
N SER A 237 47.87 36.30 -14.37
CA SER A 237 46.76 37.03 -13.70
C SER A 237 45.76 36.40 -12.69
N SER A 238 45.82 35.12 -12.31
CA SER A 238 45.19 34.68 -11.03
C SER A 238 45.90 33.49 -10.41
N LEU A 239 46.31 33.66 -9.14
CA LEU A 239 46.87 32.58 -8.33
C LEU A 239 45.76 31.73 -7.68
N ASP A 240 44.81 32.39 -7.01
CA ASP A 240 43.77 31.73 -6.21
C ASP A 240 42.73 30.96 -7.05
N SER A 241 42.12 29.95 -6.45
CA SER A 241 41.07 29.11 -7.07
C SER A 241 39.74 29.85 -7.28
N ARG A 242 38.93 29.42 -8.27
CA ARG A 242 37.61 30.02 -8.60
C ARG A 242 36.48 28.99 -8.67
N VAL A 243 35.24 29.41 -8.39
CA VAL A 243 34.03 28.58 -8.56
C VAL A 243 33.22 29.06 -9.75
N GLU A 244 32.83 28.12 -10.60
CA GLU A 244 31.77 28.32 -11.58
C GLU A 244 30.50 27.61 -11.12
N VAL A 245 29.38 28.33 -11.13
CA VAL A 245 28.07 27.82 -10.70
C VAL A 245 27.22 27.52 -11.93
N ILE A 246 26.81 26.27 -12.08
CA ILE A 246 26.08 25.72 -13.24
C ILE A 246 24.69 25.27 -12.75
N LEU A 247 23.65 25.63 -13.48
CA LEU A 247 22.28 25.14 -13.25
C LEU A 247 21.92 24.09 -14.31
N SER A 248 21.06 23.14 -13.96
CA SER A 248 20.39 22.27 -14.93
C SER A 248 19.37 23.06 -15.78
N GLU A 249 19.00 22.54 -16.95
CA GLU A 249 18.07 23.20 -17.88
C GLU A 249 16.66 23.36 -17.29
N ASP A 250 16.25 22.43 -16.43
CA ASP A 250 14.99 22.45 -15.67
C ASP A 250 15.04 23.30 -14.38
N LYS A 251 16.20 23.88 -14.04
CA LYS A 251 16.50 24.56 -12.76
C LYS A 251 16.23 23.73 -11.49
N LEU A 252 16.10 22.39 -11.58
CA LEU A 252 15.92 21.52 -10.41
C LEU A 252 17.24 21.11 -9.74
N GLU A 253 18.39 21.34 -10.36
CA GLU A 253 19.70 21.02 -9.79
C GLU A 253 20.71 22.16 -9.95
N ALA A 254 21.46 22.45 -8.89
CA ALA A 254 22.57 23.40 -8.90
C ALA A 254 23.89 22.67 -8.64
N TYR A 255 24.86 22.91 -9.51
CA TYR A 255 26.19 22.33 -9.48
C TYR A 255 27.25 23.43 -9.28
N ILE A 256 28.30 23.12 -8.53
CA ILE A 256 29.55 23.90 -8.55
C ILE A 256 30.64 23.14 -9.29
N LEU A 257 31.49 23.89 -9.99
CA LEU A 257 32.74 23.46 -10.58
C LEU A 257 33.85 24.24 -9.87
N ILE A 258 34.61 23.56 -9.01
CA ILE A 258 35.74 24.17 -8.29
C ILE A 258 36.99 24.04 -9.15
N ILE A 259 37.51 25.15 -9.66
CA ILE A 259 38.70 25.20 -10.50
C ILE A 259 39.92 25.44 -9.59
N PRO A 260 40.98 24.62 -9.67
CA PRO A 260 42.09 24.63 -8.70
C PRO A 260 42.93 25.91 -8.81
N PRO A 261 43.67 26.28 -7.75
CA PRO A 261 44.57 27.42 -7.80
C PRO A 261 45.79 27.13 -8.69
N LYS A 262 46.42 28.17 -9.22
CA LYS A 262 47.78 28.07 -9.77
C LYS A 262 48.80 27.94 -8.63
N ILE A 263 50.02 27.52 -8.96
CA ILE A 263 51.10 27.31 -7.99
C ILE A 263 51.36 28.62 -7.20
N GLY A 264 51.17 28.57 -5.87
CA GLY A 264 51.29 29.72 -4.97
C GLY A 264 49.96 30.39 -4.58
N GLY A 265 48.83 29.98 -5.16
CA GLY A 265 47.50 30.48 -4.82
C GLY A 265 46.81 29.78 -3.65
N ARG A 266 45.78 30.44 -3.13
CA ARG A 266 44.94 29.97 -2.03
C ARG A 266 43.77 29.11 -2.53
N LEU A 267 43.42 28.12 -1.72
CA LEU A 267 42.15 27.39 -1.85
C LEU A 267 40.97 28.29 -1.46
N LEU A 268 39.84 28.09 -2.12
CA LEU A 268 38.56 28.73 -1.81
C LEU A 268 38.09 28.38 -0.40
N GLU A 269 37.75 29.41 0.36
CA GLU A 269 37.01 29.23 1.60
C GLU A 269 35.52 29.00 1.31
N LEU A 270 34.85 28.21 2.17
CA LEU A 270 33.40 27.97 2.10
C LEU A 270 32.60 29.30 2.00
N ARG A 271 33.06 30.37 2.66
CA ARG A 271 32.44 31.69 2.60
C ARG A 271 32.38 32.29 1.19
N GLN A 272 33.42 32.06 0.39
CA GLN A 272 33.50 32.55 -1.00
C GLN A 272 32.58 31.72 -1.90
N VAL A 273 32.57 30.39 -1.75
CA VAL A 273 31.67 29.50 -2.50
C VAL A 273 30.20 29.84 -2.21
N LEU A 274 29.85 30.06 -0.93
CA LEU A 274 28.50 30.46 -0.53
C LEU A 274 28.13 31.87 -1.01
N ALA A 275 29.10 32.78 -1.14
CA ALA A 275 28.84 34.10 -1.74
C ALA A 275 28.45 33.99 -3.21
N SER A 276 29.19 33.22 -4.03
CA SER A 276 28.88 33.02 -5.45
C SER A 276 27.56 32.24 -5.68
N LEU A 277 27.22 31.30 -4.79
CA LEU A 277 25.92 30.61 -4.83
C LEU A 277 24.75 31.54 -4.48
N LYS A 278 24.94 32.42 -3.49
CA LYS A 278 23.95 33.43 -3.09
C LYS A 278 23.78 34.53 -4.16
N GLU A 279 24.86 34.92 -4.83
CA GLU A 279 24.84 35.85 -5.97
C GLU A 279 24.04 35.29 -7.16
N LYS A 280 24.10 33.97 -7.38
CA LYS A 280 23.24 33.27 -8.35
C LYS A 280 21.82 32.94 -7.84
N GLY A 281 21.45 33.43 -6.65
CA GLY A 281 20.09 33.26 -6.09
C GLY A 281 19.73 31.84 -5.67
N ILE A 282 20.71 30.96 -5.43
CA ILE A 282 20.45 29.57 -5.05
C ILE A 282 20.12 29.46 -3.56
N MET A 283 19.03 28.76 -3.27
CA MET A 283 18.49 28.50 -1.94
C MET A 283 18.83 27.07 -1.48
N GLU A 284 18.80 26.83 -0.17
CA GLU A 284 18.86 25.48 0.43
C GLU A 284 20.07 24.63 -0.03
N VAL A 285 21.28 25.20 0.13
CA VAL A 285 22.57 24.60 -0.27
C VAL A 285 23.09 23.57 0.75
N GLU A 286 23.50 22.39 0.26
CA GLU A 286 24.16 21.34 1.02
C GLU A 286 25.63 21.68 1.34
N THR A 287 25.84 22.50 2.37
CA THR A 287 27.16 22.95 2.85
C THR A 287 28.14 21.82 3.13
N ASP A 288 27.67 20.66 3.62
CA ASP A 288 28.54 19.52 3.91
C ASP A 288 29.13 18.86 2.66
N LYS A 289 28.38 18.82 1.54
CA LYS A 289 28.92 18.36 0.25
C LYS A 289 30.00 19.29 -0.28
N ILE A 290 29.81 20.60 -0.12
CA ILE A 290 30.81 21.63 -0.49
C ILE A 290 32.07 21.49 0.39
N LEU A 291 31.90 21.43 1.71
CA LEU A 291 32.99 21.22 2.66
C LEU A 291 33.77 19.94 2.37
N LYS A 292 33.05 18.85 2.06
CA LYS A 292 33.64 17.57 1.68
C LYS A 292 34.43 17.70 0.36
N ALA A 293 33.86 18.27 -0.69
CA ALA A 293 34.55 18.44 -1.97
C ALA A 293 35.81 19.32 -1.89
N ILE A 294 35.78 20.41 -1.10
CA ILE A 294 36.95 21.26 -0.85
C ILE A 294 38.06 20.48 -0.12
N LYS A 295 37.70 19.71 0.92
CA LYS A 295 38.63 18.87 1.71
C LYS A 295 39.18 17.68 0.94
N GLU A 296 38.38 17.07 0.07
CA GLU A 296 38.77 15.95 -0.81
C GLU A 296 39.45 16.41 -2.10
N HIS A 297 39.69 17.72 -2.27
CA HIS A 297 40.34 18.32 -3.45
C HIS A 297 39.69 17.92 -4.78
N ARG A 298 38.35 17.84 -4.79
CA ARG A 298 37.53 17.46 -5.95
C ARG A 298 37.41 18.64 -6.92
N PHE A 299 38.49 18.87 -7.65
CA PHE A 299 38.60 19.95 -8.63
C PHE A 299 38.16 19.52 -10.03
N ASN A 300 37.66 20.49 -10.81
CA ASN A 300 37.16 20.31 -12.18
C ASN A 300 36.01 19.27 -12.34
N GLU A 301 35.36 18.88 -11.24
CA GLU A 301 34.19 18.01 -11.21
C GLU A 301 32.91 18.82 -10.97
N LYS A 302 31.79 18.44 -11.60
CA LYS A 302 30.47 19.01 -11.33
C LYS A 302 29.92 18.43 -10.02
N ILE A 303 30.11 19.14 -8.91
CA ILE A 303 29.59 18.75 -7.59
C ILE A 303 28.17 19.30 -7.45
N LEU A 304 27.18 18.43 -7.27
CA LEU A 304 25.80 18.81 -6.96
C LEU A 304 25.72 19.41 -5.55
N VAL A 305 25.16 20.62 -5.41
CA VAL A 305 25.11 21.38 -4.15
C VAL A 305 23.73 21.83 -3.70
N ALA A 306 22.73 21.85 -4.58
CA ALA A 306 21.34 22.05 -4.18
C ALA A 306 20.41 21.29 -5.12
N ARG A 307 19.28 20.82 -4.59
CA ARG A 307 18.17 20.22 -5.34
C ARG A 307 16.89 20.98 -5.06
N GLY A 308 16.16 21.29 -6.12
CA GLY A 308 14.78 21.72 -6.06
C GLY A 308 13.86 20.54 -5.71
N ILE A 309 12.63 20.87 -5.35
CA ILE A 309 11.56 19.88 -5.18
C ILE A 309 10.94 19.67 -6.56
N PRO A 310 11.05 18.48 -7.19
CA PRO A 310 10.38 18.24 -8.46
C PRO A 310 8.86 18.32 -8.29
N PRO A 311 8.11 18.86 -9.27
CA PRO A 311 6.66 18.80 -9.25
C PRO A 311 6.20 17.34 -9.31
N THR A 312 5.20 16.97 -8.52
CA THR A 312 4.54 15.67 -8.73
C THR A 312 3.49 15.82 -9.83
N LYS A 313 3.25 14.72 -10.56
CA LYS A 313 2.08 14.58 -11.42
C LYS A 313 0.93 14.06 -10.55
N GLY A 314 -0.26 14.62 -10.71
CA GLY A 314 -1.46 14.09 -10.10
C GLY A 314 -1.83 12.71 -10.65
N GLU A 315 -2.64 11.99 -9.88
CA GLU A 315 -3.15 10.67 -10.24
C GLU A 315 -4.17 10.80 -11.38
N ASP A 316 -4.04 9.96 -12.40
CA ASP A 316 -4.98 9.91 -13.52
C ASP A 316 -6.34 9.38 -13.03
N ALA A 317 -7.44 9.82 -13.64
CA ALA A 317 -8.78 9.37 -13.26
C ALA A 317 -8.95 7.87 -13.54
N PHE A 318 -9.56 7.14 -12.61
CA PHE A 318 -9.80 5.70 -12.71
C PHE A 318 -11.20 5.33 -12.20
N PHE A 319 -11.67 4.12 -12.53
CA PHE A 319 -12.95 3.61 -12.08
C PHE A 319 -12.78 2.43 -11.12
N ILE A 320 -13.65 2.38 -10.11
CA ILE A 320 -13.88 1.19 -9.28
C ILE A 320 -15.19 0.56 -9.74
N TYR A 321 -15.06 -0.53 -10.49
CA TYR A 321 -16.18 -1.37 -10.87
C TYR A 321 -16.80 -2.02 -9.63
N ARG A 322 -18.12 -2.11 -9.60
CA ARG A 322 -18.90 -2.79 -8.56
C ARG A 322 -19.55 -4.07 -9.08
N PHE A 323 -19.50 -4.29 -10.39
CA PHE A 323 -20.19 -5.37 -11.08
C PHE A 323 -19.54 -5.65 -12.44
N GLY A 324 -19.73 -6.87 -12.96
CA GLY A 324 -19.49 -7.19 -14.37
C GLY A 324 -18.08 -7.61 -14.80
N VAL A 325 -17.00 -7.31 -14.06
CA VAL A 325 -15.61 -7.62 -14.51
C VAL A 325 -14.75 -8.16 -13.36
N ASP A 326 -14.04 -9.28 -13.58
CA ASP A 326 -12.93 -9.75 -12.72
C ASP A 326 -11.57 -9.41 -13.38
N LYS A 327 -10.45 -9.55 -12.66
CA LYS A 327 -9.13 -8.97 -12.97
C LYS A 327 -8.43 -9.40 -14.27
N GLU A 328 -9.08 -10.21 -15.10
CA GLU A 328 -8.56 -10.76 -16.36
C GLU A 328 -9.56 -10.46 -17.50
N ASP A 329 -10.18 -9.26 -17.46
CA ASP A 329 -11.17 -8.69 -18.40
C ASP A 329 -12.32 -9.65 -18.80
N THR A 330 -12.65 -10.57 -17.91
CA THR A 330 -13.65 -11.62 -18.14
C THR A 330 -15.01 -11.19 -17.57
N PRO A 331 -16.08 -11.18 -18.39
CA PRO A 331 -17.39 -10.68 -17.93
C PRO A 331 -18.06 -11.66 -16.96
N LEU A 332 -18.31 -11.19 -15.73
CA LEU A 332 -18.99 -11.96 -14.68
C LEU A 332 -20.39 -12.41 -15.14
N LYS A 333 -20.84 -13.57 -14.66
CA LYS A 333 -22.15 -14.18 -14.99
C LYS A 333 -23.33 -13.59 -14.22
N GLU A 334 -23.15 -12.50 -13.48
CA GLU A 334 -24.21 -11.88 -12.70
C GLU A 334 -24.98 -10.85 -13.57
N GLU A 335 -26.32 -10.87 -13.50
CA GLU A 335 -27.19 -9.89 -14.15
C GLU A 335 -27.41 -8.68 -13.25
N ALA A 336 -27.31 -7.47 -13.81
CA ALA A 336 -27.62 -6.25 -13.09
C ALA A 336 -29.13 -6.07 -13.01
N ILE A 337 -29.62 -5.53 -11.88
CA ILE A 337 -31.04 -5.17 -11.67
C ILE A 337 -31.25 -3.66 -11.65
N PRO A 338 -32.46 -3.14 -11.97
CA PRO A 338 -32.75 -1.71 -11.94
C PRO A 338 -32.41 -1.05 -10.59
N GLY A 339 -31.70 0.08 -10.64
CA GLY A 339 -31.20 0.83 -9.49
C GLY A 339 -29.84 0.37 -8.95
N GLN A 340 -29.26 -0.72 -9.46
CA GLN A 340 -27.97 -1.24 -9.00
C GLN A 340 -26.79 -0.37 -9.45
N LEU A 341 -25.89 -0.06 -8.51
CA LEU A 341 -24.64 0.68 -8.76
C LEU A 341 -23.62 -0.20 -9.49
N LEU A 342 -23.22 0.22 -10.69
CA LEU A 342 -22.32 -0.53 -11.58
C LEU A 342 -20.85 -0.13 -11.43
N MET A 343 -20.57 1.17 -11.26
CA MET A 343 -19.20 1.68 -11.07
C MET A 343 -19.16 3.04 -10.37
N ILE A 344 -17.99 3.38 -9.82
CA ILE A 344 -17.66 4.67 -9.19
C ILE A 344 -16.40 5.25 -9.85
N LYS A 345 -16.44 6.50 -10.25
CA LYS A 345 -15.32 7.27 -10.81
C LYS A 345 -14.53 7.98 -9.72
N HIS A 346 -13.21 7.80 -9.74
CA HIS A 346 -12.27 8.64 -9.03
C HIS A 346 -11.77 9.72 -9.99
N LEU A 347 -11.95 10.99 -9.60
CA LEU A 347 -11.53 12.13 -10.41
C LEU A 347 -10.00 12.28 -10.39
N ALA A 348 -9.44 12.73 -11.52
CA ALA A 348 -8.01 13.00 -11.63
C ALA A 348 -7.60 14.06 -10.61
N THR A 349 -6.53 13.80 -9.86
CA THR A 349 -6.04 14.74 -8.85
C THR A 349 -5.06 15.75 -9.45
N ARG A 350 -4.81 16.84 -8.73
CA ARG A 350 -3.75 17.80 -9.08
C ARG A 350 -2.49 17.46 -8.29
N GLY A 351 -1.38 17.24 -8.98
CA GLY A 351 -0.08 17.04 -8.35
C GLY A 351 0.40 18.27 -7.60
N THR A 352 1.28 18.06 -6.63
CA THR A 352 1.90 19.13 -5.85
C THR A 352 2.88 19.94 -6.70
N SER A 353 2.78 21.26 -6.62
CA SER A 353 3.75 22.16 -7.25
C SER A 353 5.17 21.93 -6.70
N GLY A 354 6.14 21.85 -7.61
CA GLY A 354 7.56 21.82 -7.30
C GLY A 354 8.13 23.22 -7.04
N LYS A 355 9.43 23.27 -6.77
CA LYS A 355 10.18 24.49 -6.45
C LYS A 355 11.61 24.34 -6.98
N THR A 356 12.07 25.25 -7.83
CA THR A 356 13.45 25.25 -8.36
C THR A 356 14.48 25.51 -7.25
N VAL A 357 15.76 25.27 -7.54
CA VAL A 357 16.87 25.71 -6.65
C VAL A 357 16.95 27.23 -6.45
N THR A 358 16.29 28.02 -7.31
CA THR A 358 16.14 29.48 -7.19
C THR A 358 14.87 29.92 -6.45
N GLY A 359 14.02 28.97 -6.04
CA GLY A 359 12.76 29.25 -5.33
C GLY A 359 11.55 29.57 -6.22
N GLU A 360 11.66 29.43 -7.54
CA GLU A 360 10.54 29.56 -8.48
C GLU A 360 9.60 28.36 -8.35
N THR A 361 8.29 28.59 -8.22
CA THR A 361 7.29 27.51 -8.08
C THR A 361 6.94 26.91 -9.44
N ILE A 362 7.19 25.61 -9.61
CA ILE A 362 6.84 24.85 -10.82
C ILE A 362 5.43 24.27 -10.62
N PRO A 363 4.42 24.58 -11.46
CA PRO A 363 3.07 24.09 -11.25
C PRO A 363 2.98 22.55 -11.37
N GLY A 364 2.35 21.91 -10.38
CA GLY A 364 2.14 20.47 -10.37
C GLY A 364 1.19 20.01 -11.49
N GLY A 365 1.52 18.88 -12.13
CA GLY A 365 0.78 18.35 -13.26
C GLY A 365 -0.60 17.83 -12.86
N PHE A 366 -1.61 18.05 -13.68
CA PHE A 366 -2.94 17.46 -13.49
C PHE A 366 -2.92 16.01 -14.01
N GLY A 367 -3.63 15.09 -13.34
CA GLY A 367 -3.86 13.76 -13.88
C GLY A 367 -4.71 13.81 -15.15
N LYS A 368 -4.58 12.82 -16.03
CA LYS A 368 -5.42 12.69 -17.23
C LYS A 368 -6.88 12.47 -16.81
N PRO A 369 -7.83 13.29 -17.29
CA PRO A 369 -9.25 13.00 -17.13
C PRO A 369 -9.63 11.80 -17.99
N LEU A 370 -10.49 10.94 -17.45
CA LEU A 370 -11.02 9.76 -18.11
C LEU A 370 -12.54 9.93 -18.27
N TYR A 371 -13.08 9.50 -19.39
CA TYR A 371 -14.47 9.75 -19.79
C TYR A 371 -15.14 8.43 -20.18
N ILE A 372 -16.34 8.18 -19.65
CA ILE A 372 -17.21 7.10 -20.10
C ILE A 372 -18.55 7.72 -20.48
N SER A 373 -19.19 7.13 -21.48
CA SER A 373 -20.55 7.39 -21.94
C SER A 373 -21.53 6.32 -21.42
N ALA A 374 -22.79 6.70 -21.19
CA ALA A 374 -23.85 5.73 -20.94
C ALA A 374 -24.32 5.15 -22.26
N GLY A 375 -24.27 3.83 -22.40
CA GLY A 375 -25.01 3.07 -23.40
C GLY A 375 -26.42 2.75 -22.94
N ASN A 376 -27.09 1.85 -23.68
CA ASN A 376 -28.42 1.37 -23.33
C ASN A 376 -28.45 0.81 -21.90
N GLY A 377 -29.53 1.06 -21.17
CA GLY A 377 -29.73 0.47 -19.84
C GLY A 377 -28.89 1.05 -18.68
N VAL A 378 -28.10 2.11 -18.90
CA VAL A 378 -27.30 2.78 -17.84
C VAL A 378 -27.65 4.27 -17.70
N MET A 379 -27.54 4.78 -16.47
CA MET A 379 -27.71 6.20 -16.12
C MET A 379 -26.59 6.64 -15.17
N PHE A 380 -26.06 7.86 -15.33
CA PHE A 380 -25.12 8.48 -14.39
C PHE A 380 -25.82 9.36 -13.35
N ASP A 381 -25.18 9.61 -12.21
CA ASP A 381 -25.58 10.69 -11.29
C ASP A 381 -25.21 12.10 -11.80
N GLU A 382 -25.74 13.13 -11.14
CA GLU A 382 -25.59 14.55 -11.52
C GLU A 382 -24.12 15.02 -11.59
N GLU A 383 -23.21 14.35 -10.88
CA GLU A 383 -21.78 14.63 -10.86
C GLU A 383 -21.00 13.87 -11.96
N GLY A 384 -21.63 12.95 -12.69
CA GLY A 384 -20.96 12.04 -13.63
C GLY A 384 -19.95 11.11 -12.93
N ALA A 385 -20.19 10.83 -11.65
CA ALA A 385 -19.27 10.16 -10.74
C ALA A 385 -19.66 8.70 -10.46
N ARG A 386 -20.90 8.30 -10.70
CA ARG A 386 -21.39 6.92 -10.54
C ARG A 386 -22.36 6.56 -11.65
N ALA A 387 -22.36 5.28 -12.04
CA ALA A 387 -23.30 4.74 -13.02
C ALA A 387 -24.18 3.65 -12.40
N TYR A 388 -25.46 3.65 -12.77
CA TYR A 388 -26.50 2.75 -12.26
C TYR A 388 -27.24 2.08 -13.42
N ALA A 389 -27.64 0.82 -13.23
CA ALA A 389 -28.54 0.14 -14.16
C ALA A 389 -29.96 0.74 -14.07
N ILE A 390 -30.63 0.91 -15.22
CA ILE A 390 -32.06 1.32 -15.30
C ILE A 390 -32.98 0.22 -15.84
N ARG A 391 -32.43 -0.91 -16.30
CA ARG A 391 -33.16 -2.13 -16.67
C ARG A 391 -32.45 -3.36 -16.09
N SER A 392 -33.07 -4.53 -16.19
CA SER A 392 -32.39 -5.81 -15.93
C SER A 392 -31.51 -6.18 -17.12
N GLY A 393 -30.43 -6.93 -16.91
CA GLY A 393 -29.64 -7.50 -18.00
C GLY A 393 -28.15 -7.66 -17.70
N ARG A 394 -27.38 -8.09 -18.69
CA ARG A 394 -25.93 -8.27 -18.59
C ARG A 394 -25.23 -6.93 -18.77
N VAL A 395 -24.25 -6.61 -17.91
CA VAL A 395 -23.41 -5.41 -18.10
C VAL A 395 -22.39 -5.68 -19.20
N ILE A 396 -22.39 -4.81 -20.22
CA ILE A 396 -21.45 -4.86 -21.34
C ILE A 396 -20.55 -3.62 -21.29
N TRP A 397 -19.29 -3.83 -21.67
CA TRP A 397 -18.21 -2.83 -21.62
C TRP A 397 -17.54 -2.71 -22.99
N GLU A 398 -17.64 -1.53 -23.60
CA GLU A 398 -17.12 -1.25 -24.94
C GLU A 398 -16.25 0.01 -24.89
N GLU A 399 -14.92 -0.15 -24.79
CA GLU A 399 -13.92 0.92 -24.69
C GLU A 399 -14.18 1.98 -23.59
N ASN A 400 -15.05 2.95 -23.88
CA ASN A 400 -15.46 4.07 -23.03
C ASN A 400 -16.99 4.20 -22.97
N LYS A 401 -17.71 3.08 -23.10
CA LYS A 401 -19.18 2.95 -23.02
C LYS A 401 -19.52 1.76 -22.12
N ILE A 402 -20.54 1.94 -21.29
CA ILE A 402 -21.12 0.90 -20.43
C ILE A 402 -22.61 0.76 -20.77
N SER A 403 -23.09 -0.46 -21.02
CA SER A 403 -24.51 -0.76 -21.21
C SER A 403 -24.99 -1.91 -20.31
N VAL A 404 -26.31 -2.03 -20.18
CA VAL A 404 -27.04 -3.16 -19.57
C VAL A 404 -28.05 -3.63 -20.60
N GLU A 405 -27.87 -4.85 -21.10
CA GLU A 405 -28.61 -5.36 -22.25
C GLU A 405 -29.19 -6.74 -21.98
N GLU A 406 -30.35 -7.03 -22.57
CA GLU A 406 -31.04 -8.31 -22.45
C GLU A 406 -30.48 -9.25 -23.53
N VAL A 407 -29.91 -10.38 -23.10
CA VAL A 407 -29.16 -11.32 -23.96
C VAL A 407 -29.78 -12.70 -23.85
N LYS A 408 -30.17 -13.29 -24.99
CA LYS A 408 -30.69 -14.65 -25.09
C LYS A 408 -29.58 -15.56 -25.63
N GLU A 409 -28.94 -16.29 -24.73
CA GLU A 409 -27.92 -17.29 -25.06
C GLU A 409 -28.57 -18.66 -25.33
N ILE A 410 -28.24 -19.29 -26.45
CA ILE A 410 -28.80 -20.55 -26.94
C ILE A 410 -27.65 -21.57 -27.06
N ASP A 411 -27.62 -22.51 -26.11
CA ASP A 411 -26.59 -23.56 -26.01
C ASP A 411 -26.96 -24.79 -26.85
N GLY A 412 -26.68 -24.73 -28.16
CA GLY A 412 -26.85 -25.86 -29.07
C GLY A 412 -26.84 -25.45 -30.54
N ASP A 413 -26.91 -26.46 -31.41
CA ASP A 413 -27.27 -26.27 -32.82
C ASP A 413 -28.79 -26.06 -32.92
N LEU A 414 -29.25 -25.17 -33.79
CA LEU A 414 -30.66 -24.93 -34.08
C LEU A 414 -31.13 -25.72 -35.31
N SER A 415 -32.31 -26.34 -35.20
CA SER A 415 -32.92 -27.17 -36.23
C SER A 415 -34.37 -26.78 -36.56
N GLU A 416 -34.93 -27.37 -37.61
CA GLU A 416 -36.36 -27.23 -37.97
C GLU A 416 -37.30 -27.72 -36.85
N GLU A 417 -36.83 -28.56 -35.91
CA GLU A 417 -37.61 -29.01 -34.75
C GLU A 417 -37.67 -27.98 -33.61
N ASP A 418 -36.74 -27.01 -33.56
CA ASP A 418 -36.67 -25.98 -32.52
C ASP A 418 -37.57 -24.76 -32.82
N GLY A 419 -37.84 -24.53 -34.11
CA GLY A 419 -38.74 -23.47 -34.60
C GLY A 419 -38.12 -22.07 -34.69
N ASP A 420 -38.90 -21.14 -35.24
CA ASP A 420 -38.47 -19.75 -35.48
C ASP A 420 -38.31 -18.96 -34.18
N ILE A 421 -37.29 -18.11 -34.13
CA ILE A 421 -36.89 -17.37 -32.93
C ILE A 421 -37.07 -15.87 -33.15
N GLU A 422 -37.84 -15.22 -32.29
CA GLU A 422 -37.96 -13.76 -32.22
C GLU A 422 -37.59 -13.27 -30.81
N PHE A 423 -36.83 -12.17 -30.70
CA PHE A 423 -36.38 -11.60 -29.42
C PHE A 423 -36.11 -10.09 -29.48
N SER A 424 -36.50 -9.35 -28.44
CA SER A 424 -36.35 -7.89 -28.31
C SER A 424 -34.97 -7.45 -27.75
N GLY A 425 -33.92 -8.21 -28.07
CA GLY A 425 -32.58 -8.05 -27.50
C GLY A 425 -31.53 -8.86 -28.27
N MET A 426 -30.32 -8.96 -27.73
CA MET A 426 -29.21 -9.64 -28.40
C MET A 426 -29.40 -11.16 -28.37
N ILE A 427 -29.17 -11.84 -29.49
CA ILE A 427 -29.19 -13.31 -29.58
C ILE A 427 -27.76 -13.83 -29.74
N ILE A 428 -27.38 -14.81 -28.91
CA ILE A 428 -26.11 -15.55 -29.03
C ILE A 428 -26.44 -17.03 -29.22
N ILE A 429 -26.05 -17.60 -30.35
CA ILE A 429 -26.22 -19.03 -30.68
C ILE A 429 -24.84 -19.69 -30.62
N ASN A 430 -24.65 -20.58 -29.65
CA ASN A 430 -23.35 -21.21 -29.38
C ASN A 430 -23.04 -22.42 -30.29
N GLY A 431 -24.03 -22.91 -31.05
CA GLY A 431 -23.87 -23.91 -32.12
C GLY A 431 -24.09 -23.35 -33.53
N ALA A 432 -24.42 -24.23 -34.46
CA ALA A 432 -24.77 -23.93 -35.85
C ALA A 432 -26.27 -23.63 -36.03
N VAL A 433 -26.64 -22.96 -37.12
CA VAL A 433 -28.05 -22.78 -37.54
C VAL A 433 -28.31 -23.64 -38.77
N GLY A 434 -29.24 -24.59 -38.65
CA GLY A 434 -29.65 -25.49 -39.73
C GLY A 434 -30.45 -24.80 -40.83
N ASP A 435 -30.66 -25.51 -41.94
CA ASP A 435 -31.48 -25.03 -43.05
C ASP A 435 -32.92 -24.70 -42.60
N SER A 436 -33.54 -23.70 -43.25
CA SER A 436 -34.95 -23.31 -43.08
C SER A 436 -35.38 -22.73 -41.72
N VAL A 437 -34.46 -22.46 -40.78
CA VAL A 437 -34.77 -21.74 -39.52
C VAL A 437 -34.81 -20.22 -39.75
N GLU A 438 -35.78 -19.50 -39.17
CA GLU A 438 -35.78 -18.03 -39.09
C GLU A 438 -35.37 -17.52 -37.69
N VAL A 439 -34.45 -16.56 -37.63
CA VAL A 439 -34.02 -15.88 -36.39
C VAL A 439 -34.11 -14.37 -36.56
N LYS A 440 -34.88 -13.72 -35.67
CA LYS A 440 -35.18 -12.27 -35.63
C LYS A 440 -34.76 -11.65 -34.31
N ALA A 441 -34.07 -10.51 -34.38
CA ALA A 441 -33.65 -9.76 -33.21
C ALA A 441 -33.80 -8.23 -33.39
N GLU A 442 -34.29 -7.54 -32.36
CA GLU A 442 -34.26 -6.06 -32.28
C GLU A 442 -32.85 -5.51 -31.92
N SER A 443 -31.84 -6.38 -31.85
CA SER A 443 -30.43 -6.08 -31.58
C SER A 443 -29.55 -7.19 -32.17
N ASP A 444 -28.26 -7.23 -31.83
CA ASP A 444 -27.27 -8.03 -32.57
C ASP A 444 -27.53 -9.55 -32.53
N ILE A 445 -27.19 -10.24 -33.63
CA ILE A 445 -27.19 -11.72 -33.71
C ILE A 445 -25.75 -12.21 -33.85
N ILE A 446 -25.32 -13.04 -32.90
CA ILE A 446 -24.00 -13.69 -32.89
C ILE A 446 -24.18 -15.20 -33.03
N VAL A 447 -23.70 -15.79 -34.14
CA VAL A 447 -23.65 -17.24 -34.34
C VAL A 447 -22.21 -17.74 -34.24
N VAL A 448 -21.96 -18.71 -33.36
CA VAL A 448 -20.63 -19.28 -33.12
C VAL A 448 -20.31 -20.44 -34.07
N GLY A 449 -21.32 -21.21 -34.48
CA GLY A 449 -21.22 -22.25 -35.51
C GLY A 449 -21.33 -21.72 -36.94
N GLY A 450 -21.54 -22.64 -37.88
CA GLY A 450 -21.91 -22.35 -39.26
C GLY A 450 -23.40 -22.05 -39.43
N VAL A 451 -23.78 -21.51 -40.57
CA VAL A 451 -25.19 -21.23 -40.91
C VAL A 451 -25.51 -21.87 -42.25
N GLY A 452 -26.59 -22.64 -42.32
CA GLY A 452 -27.08 -23.29 -43.54
C GLY A 452 -27.93 -22.37 -44.41
N ASP A 453 -28.93 -22.95 -45.06
CA ASP A 453 -29.93 -22.24 -45.89
C ASP A 453 -31.02 -21.59 -44.99
N ALA A 454 -30.57 -20.75 -44.04
CA ALA A 454 -31.37 -20.14 -42.97
C ALA A 454 -31.67 -18.64 -43.19
N THR A 455 -32.61 -18.08 -42.42
CA THR A 455 -32.94 -16.64 -42.45
C THR A 455 -32.53 -15.96 -41.15
N LEU A 456 -31.63 -14.97 -41.21
CA LEU A 456 -31.20 -14.17 -40.05
C LEU A 456 -31.53 -12.69 -40.28
N ILE A 457 -32.30 -12.07 -39.38
CA ILE A 457 -32.78 -10.69 -39.48
C ILE A 457 -32.46 -9.91 -38.19
N SER A 458 -31.73 -8.81 -38.29
CA SER A 458 -31.27 -8.00 -37.15
C SER A 458 -31.45 -6.50 -37.41
N ASP A 459 -32.02 -5.79 -36.43
CA ASP A 459 -32.00 -4.31 -36.39
C ASP A 459 -30.64 -3.73 -35.94
N GLY A 460 -29.72 -4.59 -35.50
CA GLY A 460 -28.31 -4.30 -35.20
C GLY A 460 -27.34 -4.94 -36.21
N ASP A 461 -26.20 -5.42 -35.71
CA ASP A 461 -25.19 -6.15 -36.49
C ASP A 461 -25.50 -7.67 -36.54
N ILE A 462 -24.92 -8.38 -37.51
CA ILE A 462 -24.93 -9.86 -37.58
C ILE A 462 -23.49 -10.39 -37.70
N LYS A 463 -23.14 -11.35 -36.85
CA LYS A 463 -21.78 -11.92 -36.79
C LYS A 463 -21.78 -13.45 -36.76
N VAL A 464 -21.38 -14.09 -37.87
CA VAL A 464 -21.21 -15.54 -37.96
C VAL A 464 -19.71 -15.88 -37.89
N ARG A 465 -19.30 -16.67 -36.89
CA ARG A 465 -17.89 -17.00 -36.66
C ARG A 465 -17.33 -18.09 -37.58
N GLN A 466 -18.19 -18.83 -38.26
CA GLN A 466 -17.81 -19.81 -39.28
C GLN A 466 -18.38 -19.41 -40.66
N ALA A 467 -18.35 -20.33 -41.62
CA ALA A 467 -18.86 -20.11 -42.96
C ALA A 467 -20.40 -20.25 -43.01
N VAL A 468 -20.99 -19.58 -44.00
CA VAL A 468 -22.42 -19.63 -44.32
C VAL A 468 -22.59 -20.32 -45.68
N PHE A 469 -23.38 -21.39 -45.71
CA PHE A 469 -23.55 -22.28 -46.87
C PHE A 469 -25.04 -22.47 -47.20
N GLY A 470 -25.55 -21.66 -48.13
CA GLY A 470 -26.90 -21.79 -48.68
C GLY A 470 -26.94 -22.63 -49.96
N LYS A 471 -28.14 -23.12 -50.31
CA LYS A 471 -28.46 -23.76 -51.60
C LYS A 471 -29.22 -22.79 -52.51
N GLY A 472 -29.26 -21.50 -52.14
CA GLY A 472 -29.93 -20.42 -52.86
C GLY A 472 -31.13 -19.82 -52.14
N GLN A 473 -31.43 -20.20 -50.89
CA GLN A 473 -32.59 -19.70 -50.15
C GLN A 473 -32.23 -18.92 -48.87
N GLY A 474 -31.03 -19.12 -48.31
CA GLY A 474 -30.58 -18.41 -47.11
C GLY A 474 -30.43 -16.90 -47.31
N ILE A 475 -30.95 -16.15 -46.34
CA ILE A 475 -31.00 -14.68 -46.33
C ILE A 475 -30.42 -14.17 -45.01
N ILE A 476 -29.44 -13.27 -45.09
CA ILE A 476 -28.92 -12.53 -43.94
C ILE A 476 -29.20 -11.05 -44.15
N THR A 477 -30.00 -10.44 -43.29
CA THR A 477 -30.39 -9.03 -43.36
C THR A 477 -30.06 -8.32 -42.05
N ALA A 478 -29.08 -7.42 -42.06
CA ALA A 478 -28.74 -6.58 -40.92
C ALA A 478 -29.00 -5.11 -41.25
N HIS A 479 -29.57 -4.35 -40.32
CA HIS A 479 -29.64 -2.89 -40.45
C HIS A 479 -28.27 -2.23 -40.15
N GLY A 480 -27.43 -2.88 -39.33
CA GLY A 480 -26.02 -2.55 -39.12
C GLY A 480 -25.08 -3.23 -40.13
N ASN A 481 -23.96 -3.76 -39.63
CA ASN A 481 -22.96 -4.49 -40.41
C ASN A 481 -23.21 -6.01 -40.40
N VAL A 482 -22.67 -6.70 -41.42
CA VAL A 482 -22.59 -8.17 -41.45
C VAL A 482 -21.12 -8.60 -41.47
N SER A 483 -20.73 -9.45 -40.52
CA SER A 483 -19.37 -10.00 -40.40
C SER A 483 -19.41 -11.53 -40.44
N ILE A 484 -18.87 -12.14 -41.49
CA ILE A 484 -18.95 -13.60 -41.72
C ILE A 484 -17.61 -14.16 -42.20
N THR A 485 -17.32 -15.44 -41.95
CA THR A 485 -16.02 -16.02 -42.38
C THR A 485 -16.00 -16.26 -43.90
N SER A 486 -17.02 -16.93 -44.42
CA SER A 486 -17.13 -17.30 -45.85
C SER A 486 -18.62 -17.34 -46.22
N ALA A 487 -18.96 -17.00 -47.46
CA ALA A 487 -20.33 -16.94 -47.95
C ALA A 487 -20.45 -17.74 -49.26
N GLU A 488 -21.30 -18.76 -49.29
CA GLU A 488 -21.59 -19.52 -50.52
C GLU A 488 -23.09 -19.76 -50.69
N GLY A 489 -23.63 -19.40 -51.88
CA GLY A 489 -25.01 -19.71 -52.25
C GLY A 489 -26.11 -18.94 -51.49
N ILE A 490 -25.82 -17.77 -50.92
CA ILE A 490 -26.76 -16.98 -50.10
C ILE A 490 -27.07 -15.58 -50.65
N THR A 491 -28.03 -14.90 -50.02
CA THR A 491 -28.22 -13.44 -50.16
C THR A 491 -27.88 -12.74 -48.84
N VAL A 492 -27.07 -11.68 -48.90
CA VAL A 492 -26.65 -10.87 -47.75
C VAL A 492 -26.97 -9.40 -48.01
N GLU A 493 -27.73 -8.77 -47.13
CA GLU A 493 -28.08 -7.35 -47.18
C GLU A 493 -27.67 -6.67 -45.85
N ALA A 494 -26.87 -5.60 -45.94
CA ALA A 494 -26.42 -4.82 -44.79
C ALA A 494 -26.76 -3.34 -44.97
N GLY A 495 -27.36 -2.72 -43.96
CA GLY A 495 -27.60 -1.28 -43.93
C GLY A 495 -26.31 -0.47 -43.83
N GLU A 496 -25.26 -0.99 -43.20
CA GLU A 496 -23.91 -0.43 -43.20
C GLU A 496 -22.95 -1.23 -44.09
N ASN A 497 -22.08 -2.10 -43.54
CA ASN A 497 -20.97 -2.71 -44.29
C ASN A 497 -20.96 -4.24 -44.18
N VAL A 498 -20.43 -4.93 -45.20
CA VAL A 498 -20.21 -6.38 -45.19
C VAL A 498 -18.72 -6.69 -45.16
N PHE A 499 -18.31 -7.48 -44.17
CA PHE A 499 -16.94 -7.97 -43.99
C PHE A 499 -16.92 -9.50 -44.14
N VAL A 500 -16.05 -10.00 -45.02
CA VAL A 500 -15.88 -11.44 -45.28
C VAL A 500 -14.41 -11.84 -45.21
N ASN A 501 -14.07 -12.86 -44.43
CA ASN A 501 -12.66 -13.23 -44.20
C ASN A 501 -12.03 -14.03 -45.35
N GLU A 502 -12.75 -15.01 -45.91
CA GLU A 502 -12.19 -15.98 -46.86
C GLU A 502 -12.70 -15.82 -48.30
N PHE A 503 -14.01 -15.99 -48.53
CA PHE A 503 -14.57 -15.91 -49.88
C PHE A 503 -16.06 -15.59 -49.93
N ILE A 504 -16.46 -14.99 -51.04
CA ILE A 504 -17.86 -14.80 -51.46
C ILE A 504 -18.06 -15.57 -52.76
N ARG A 505 -18.84 -16.64 -52.72
CA ARG A 505 -19.10 -17.54 -53.85
C ARG A 505 -20.57 -17.60 -54.22
N ASN A 506 -20.85 -17.42 -55.51
CA ASN A 506 -22.20 -17.56 -56.11
C ASN A 506 -23.34 -16.80 -55.38
N SER A 507 -23.00 -15.85 -54.51
CA SER A 507 -23.91 -15.18 -53.59
C SER A 507 -24.34 -13.81 -54.10
N ASN A 508 -25.46 -13.29 -53.59
CA ASN A 508 -25.85 -11.90 -53.77
C ASN A 508 -25.46 -11.11 -52.51
N VAL A 509 -24.79 -9.96 -52.65
CA VAL A 509 -24.37 -9.13 -51.51
C VAL A 509 -24.69 -7.66 -51.79
N ILE A 510 -25.34 -6.98 -50.84
CA ILE A 510 -25.78 -5.58 -50.91
C ILE A 510 -25.34 -4.86 -49.63
N ALA A 511 -24.59 -3.76 -49.76
CA ALA A 511 -24.11 -2.95 -48.62
C ALA A 511 -23.72 -1.52 -49.03
N LYS A 512 -23.30 -0.67 -48.08
CA LYS A 512 -22.57 0.57 -48.42
C LYS A 512 -21.12 0.29 -48.81
N GLN A 513 -20.47 -0.67 -48.16
CA GLN A 513 -19.14 -1.19 -48.51
C GLN A 513 -19.11 -2.72 -48.34
N VAL A 514 -18.37 -3.40 -49.22
CA VAL A 514 -18.10 -4.85 -49.14
C VAL A 514 -16.60 -5.07 -49.17
N ILE A 515 -16.05 -5.67 -48.13
CA ILE A 515 -14.62 -5.94 -47.97
C ILE A 515 -14.42 -7.43 -47.76
N CYS A 516 -13.69 -8.07 -48.69
CA CYS A 516 -13.33 -9.49 -48.64
C CYS A 516 -11.82 -9.64 -48.44
N GLU A 517 -11.38 -10.40 -47.45
CA GLU A 517 -9.95 -10.67 -47.23
C GLU A 517 -9.36 -11.79 -48.11
N GLY A 518 -10.22 -12.49 -48.87
CA GLY A 518 -9.82 -13.40 -49.94
C GLY A 518 -10.55 -13.15 -51.26
N GLN A 519 -11.31 -14.13 -51.74
CA GLN A 519 -11.79 -14.21 -53.12
C GLN A 519 -13.27 -13.84 -53.27
N ILE A 520 -13.64 -13.09 -54.32
CA ILE A 520 -15.04 -12.92 -54.74
C ILE A 520 -15.19 -13.56 -56.12
N ASP A 521 -15.95 -14.66 -56.24
CA ASP A 521 -16.14 -15.37 -57.51
C ASP A 521 -17.55 -15.96 -57.70
N GLY A 522 -18.16 -15.67 -58.85
CA GLY A 522 -19.59 -15.91 -59.09
C GLY A 522 -20.51 -14.89 -58.40
N GLY A 523 -21.83 -14.98 -58.68
CA GLY A 523 -22.83 -14.16 -58.00
C GLY A 523 -22.86 -12.68 -58.39
N ARG A 524 -23.38 -11.84 -57.47
CA ARG A 524 -23.59 -10.40 -57.67
C ARG A 524 -23.27 -9.62 -56.39
N VAL A 525 -22.27 -8.75 -56.42
CA VAL A 525 -21.98 -7.83 -55.33
C VAL A 525 -22.35 -6.40 -55.75
N TYR A 526 -23.13 -5.71 -54.92
CA TYR A 526 -23.44 -4.29 -55.02
C TYR A 526 -22.94 -3.57 -53.76
N ALA A 527 -22.22 -2.45 -53.95
CA ALA A 527 -21.86 -1.57 -52.85
C ALA A 527 -21.97 -0.09 -53.24
N ASN A 528 -22.54 0.77 -52.40
CA ASN A 528 -22.63 2.20 -52.72
C ASN A 528 -21.26 2.86 -52.92
N LYS A 529 -20.26 2.53 -52.10
CA LYS A 529 -18.96 3.23 -52.07
C LYS A 529 -17.76 2.35 -52.44
N LEU A 530 -17.66 1.13 -51.94
CA LEU A 530 -16.45 0.31 -52.07
C LEU A 530 -16.76 -1.18 -52.21
N ILE A 531 -16.15 -1.83 -53.19
CA ILE A 531 -15.91 -3.28 -53.19
C ILE A 531 -14.38 -3.47 -53.15
N GLU A 532 -13.85 -4.11 -52.13
CA GLU A 532 -12.44 -4.53 -52.07
C GLU A 532 -12.32 -6.04 -51.86
N ALA A 533 -11.39 -6.68 -52.59
CA ALA A 533 -11.03 -8.07 -52.38
C ALA A 533 -9.52 -8.30 -52.53
N LYS A 534 -9.04 -9.47 -52.10
CA LYS A 534 -7.71 -9.95 -52.47
C LYS A 534 -7.69 -10.43 -53.93
N VAL A 535 -8.70 -11.18 -54.35
CA VAL A 535 -8.87 -11.70 -55.72
C VAL A 535 -10.31 -11.50 -56.20
N LEU A 536 -10.49 -11.06 -57.46
CA LEU A 536 -11.78 -10.94 -58.12
C LEU A 536 -11.89 -11.92 -59.30
N GLY A 537 -12.93 -12.74 -59.31
CA GLY A 537 -13.14 -13.83 -60.25
C GLY A 537 -12.30 -15.09 -59.96
N SER A 538 -12.35 -16.05 -60.88
CA SER A 538 -11.69 -17.37 -60.78
C SER A 538 -10.96 -17.74 -62.09
N GLU A 539 -10.07 -18.75 -62.04
CA GLU A 539 -9.44 -19.28 -63.26
C GLU A 539 -10.43 -20.04 -64.17
N GLU A 540 -11.54 -20.53 -63.60
CA GLU A 540 -12.68 -21.13 -64.31
C GLU A 540 -13.54 -20.10 -65.05
N LYS A 541 -13.30 -18.80 -64.81
CA LYS A 541 -14.05 -17.67 -65.40
C LYS A 541 -15.51 -17.63 -64.96
N THR A 542 -15.79 -18.00 -63.70
CA THR A 542 -17.13 -17.90 -63.09
C THR A 542 -17.66 -16.47 -63.23
N LYS A 543 -18.89 -16.33 -63.75
CA LYS A 543 -19.44 -15.01 -64.08
C LYS A 543 -19.71 -14.22 -62.79
N THR A 544 -18.89 -13.21 -62.56
CA THR A 544 -18.85 -12.43 -61.32
C THR A 544 -19.25 -10.99 -61.64
N ILE A 545 -20.40 -10.52 -61.12
CA ILE A 545 -20.87 -9.15 -61.39
C ILE A 545 -20.63 -8.27 -60.16
N LEU A 546 -19.84 -7.21 -60.32
CA LEU A 546 -19.48 -6.29 -59.24
C LEU A 546 -19.99 -4.89 -59.62
N THR A 547 -20.81 -4.28 -58.78
CA THR A 547 -21.52 -3.03 -59.08
C THR A 547 -21.32 -2.01 -57.98
N VAL A 548 -20.93 -0.78 -58.33
CA VAL A 548 -20.91 0.35 -57.39
C VAL A 548 -21.48 1.62 -58.02
N ASP A 549 -21.86 2.59 -57.18
CA ASP A 549 -22.40 3.86 -57.64
C ASP A 549 -21.33 4.72 -58.35
N LYS A 550 -21.72 5.89 -58.87
CA LYS A 550 -20.86 6.71 -59.75
C LYS A 550 -19.60 7.25 -59.08
N GLU A 551 -19.61 7.41 -57.76
CA GLU A 551 -18.46 7.85 -56.95
C GLU A 551 -17.77 6.67 -56.24
N GLY A 552 -18.22 5.43 -56.52
CA GLY A 552 -17.69 4.23 -55.92
C GLY A 552 -16.42 3.69 -56.57
N ARG A 553 -15.70 2.84 -55.84
CA ARG A 553 -14.44 2.20 -56.24
C ARG A 553 -14.55 0.68 -56.15
N ILE A 554 -13.96 -0.04 -57.10
CA ILE A 554 -13.80 -1.51 -57.04
C ILE A 554 -12.31 -1.83 -57.06
N SER A 555 -11.79 -2.56 -56.09
CA SER A 555 -10.34 -2.82 -55.95
C SER A 555 -10.03 -4.31 -55.74
N SER A 556 -8.93 -4.76 -56.33
CA SER A 556 -8.31 -6.06 -56.09
C SER A 556 -6.85 -5.88 -55.69
N ARG A 557 -6.45 -6.49 -54.58
CA ARG A 557 -5.07 -6.38 -54.06
C ARG A 557 -4.07 -7.23 -54.82
N GLU A 558 -4.45 -8.41 -55.30
CA GLU A 558 -3.56 -9.34 -56.00
C GLU A 558 -3.95 -9.55 -57.47
N ALA A 559 -5.19 -9.97 -57.76
CA ALA A 559 -5.56 -10.41 -59.12
C ALA A 559 -7.01 -10.14 -59.51
N VAL A 560 -7.23 -9.88 -60.80
CA VAL A 560 -8.56 -9.77 -61.43
C VAL A 560 -8.60 -10.72 -62.62
N HIS A 561 -9.49 -11.70 -62.58
CA HIS A 561 -9.56 -12.78 -63.56
C HIS A 561 -10.55 -12.47 -64.69
N PRO A 562 -10.37 -13.05 -65.90
CA PRO A 562 -11.37 -12.95 -66.97
C PRO A 562 -12.72 -13.53 -66.55
N GLY A 563 -13.82 -12.87 -66.90
CA GLY A 563 -15.18 -13.26 -66.48
C GLY A 563 -15.80 -12.36 -65.40
N VAL A 564 -15.02 -11.43 -64.85
CA VAL A 564 -15.53 -10.33 -64.01
C VAL A 564 -16.19 -9.25 -64.89
N GLU A 565 -17.43 -8.89 -64.56
CA GLU A 565 -18.17 -7.74 -65.11
C GLU A 565 -18.25 -6.62 -64.07
N LEU A 566 -17.46 -5.56 -64.26
CA LEU A 566 -17.45 -4.37 -63.41
C LEU A 566 -18.49 -3.36 -63.90
N LYS A 567 -19.31 -2.84 -63.00
CA LYS A 567 -20.27 -1.76 -63.25
C LYS A 567 -20.02 -0.60 -62.29
N ILE A 568 -19.73 0.57 -62.83
CA ILE A 568 -19.47 1.79 -62.03
C ILE A 568 -20.25 2.93 -62.67
N GLY A 569 -21.16 3.55 -61.91
CA GLY A 569 -21.89 4.75 -62.35
C GLY A 569 -22.76 4.61 -63.61
N GLY A 570 -23.08 3.38 -64.02
CA GLY A 570 -23.81 3.07 -65.25
C GLY A 570 -22.94 2.61 -66.44
N SER A 571 -21.61 2.73 -66.36
CA SER A 571 -20.69 2.11 -67.33
C SER A 571 -20.39 0.66 -66.99
N LEU A 572 -20.14 -0.16 -68.01
CA LEU A 572 -19.80 -1.59 -67.90
C LEU A 572 -18.40 -1.85 -68.46
N LEU A 573 -17.55 -2.54 -67.71
CA LEU A 573 -16.23 -3.03 -68.13
C LEU A 573 -16.14 -4.54 -67.87
N ALA A 574 -16.05 -5.33 -68.93
CA ALA A 574 -15.83 -6.77 -68.84
C ALA A 574 -14.32 -7.09 -68.92
N ILE A 575 -13.78 -7.76 -67.91
CA ILE A 575 -12.37 -8.14 -67.84
C ILE A 575 -12.12 -9.34 -68.77
N LYS A 576 -11.19 -9.16 -69.71
CA LYS A 576 -10.84 -10.15 -70.76
C LYS A 576 -9.52 -10.88 -70.52
N GLU A 577 -8.59 -10.23 -69.81
CA GLU A 577 -7.22 -10.70 -69.53
C GLU A 577 -6.94 -10.54 -68.03
N ARG A 578 -6.00 -11.32 -67.48
CA ARG A 578 -5.69 -11.31 -66.04
C ARG A 578 -4.93 -10.03 -65.67
N GLY A 579 -5.55 -9.16 -64.88
CA GLY A 579 -4.90 -7.99 -64.28
C GLY A 579 -4.29 -8.34 -62.91
N GLY A 580 -3.21 -7.68 -62.54
CA GLY A 580 -2.58 -7.79 -61.20
C GLY A 580 -2.70 -6.48 -60.43
N GLY A 581 -3.13 -6.55 -59.16
CA GLY A 581 -3.22 -5.41 -58.23
C GLY A 581 -3.86 -4.15 -58.81
N LEU A 582 -5.16 -4.22 -59.15
CA LEU A 582 -5.87 -3.14 -59.86
C LEU A 582 -7.00 -2.51 -59.05
N SER A 583 -7.13 -1.19 -59.21
CA SER A 583 -8.16 -0.34 -58.64
C SER A 583 -8.95 0.34 -59.76
N PHE A 584 -10.28 0.22 -59.76
CA PHE A 584 -11.17 0.76 -60.78
C PHE A 584 -12.06 1.88 -60.25
N THR A 585 -12.12 2.96 -61.02
CA THR A 585 -12.94 4.17 -60.75
C THR A 585 -13.57 4.66 -62.06
N PHE A 586 -14.64 5.46 -61.95
CA PHE A 586 -15.28 6.10 -63.10
C PHE A 586 -14.69 7.49 -63.35
N GLU A 587 -14.09 7.71 -64.52
CA GLU A 587 -13.56 9.01 -64.92
C GLU A 587 -14.18 9.49 -66.24
N GLY A 588 -14.97 10.58 -66.15
CA GLY A 588 -15.58 11.25 -67.30
C GLY A 588 -16.67 10.45 -67.98
N THR A 589 -16.28 9.50 -68.84
CA THR A 589 -17.18 8.66 -69.65
C THR A 589 -16.78 7.18 -69.71
N SER A 590 -15.72 6.78 -68.99
CA SER A 590 -15.26 5.38 -68.96
C SER A 590 -14.73 4.97 -67.58
N ILE A 591 -14.66 3.66 -67.37
CA ILE A 591 -13.98 3.08 -66.21
C ILE A 591 -12.48 3.04 -66.51
N LYS A 592 -11.65 3.59 -65.62
CA LYS A 592 -10.19 3.43 -65.65
C LYS A 592 -9.75 2.40 -64.63
N GLY A 593 -8.59 1.78 -64.89
CA GLY A 593 -7.88 0.93 -63.94
C GLY A 593 -6.53 1.54 -63.61
N GLU A 594 -6.23 1.69 -62.32
CA GLU A 594 -4.97 2.17 -61.77
C GLU A 594 -4.32 1.08 -60.89
N ALA A 595 -3.05 1.24 -60.53
CA ALA A 595 -2.39 0.34 -59.60
C ALA A 595 -3.02 0.44 -58.20
N TYR A 596 -3.22 -0.71 -57.55
CA TYR A 596 -3.77 -0.75 -56.20
C TYR A 596 -2.88 0.04 -55.23
N THR A 597 -3.52 0.95 -54.50
CA THR A 597 -2.94 1.76 -53.45
C THR A 597 -3.81 1.56 -52.22
N ARG A 598 -3.22 1.01 -51.15
CA ARG A 598 -3.93 0.80 -49.89
C ARG A 598 -4.38 2.15 -49.35
N VAL A 599 -5.68 2.40 -49.38
CA VAL A 599 -6.28 3.52 -48.65
C VAL A 599 -6.24 3.10 -47.19
N GLU A 600 -5.51 3.84 -46.36
CA GLU A 600 -5.76 3.80 -44.93
C GLU A 600 -7.19 4.28 -44.71
N ALA A 601 -8.06 3.36 -44.32
CA ALA A 601 -9.33 3.70 -43.69
C ALA A 601 -8.99 4.38 -42.37
N LYS A 602 -8.74 5.69 -42.41
CA LYS A 602 -8.83 6.52 -41.22
C LYS A 602 -10.23 6.32 -40.67
N GLU A 603 -10.30 6.06 -39.37
CA GLU A 603 -11.47 6.42 -38.58
C GLU A 603 -11.61 7.94 -38.68
N SER A 604 -12.34 8.38 -39.70
CA SER A 604 -12.81 9.74 -39.80
C SER A 604 -13.74 9.94 -38.61
N LEU A 605 -13.27 10.64 -37.58
CA LEU A 605 -14.05 11.09 -36.43
C LEU A 605 -15.46 11.45 -36.88
N VAL A 606 -16.42 10.61 -36.51
CA VAL A 606 -17.79 10.67 -37.02
C VAL A 606 -18.52 11.79 -36.28
N THR A 607 -18.24 13.04 -36.67
CA THR A 607 -19.12 14.17 -36.40
C THR A 607 -20.38 14.03 -37.25
N GLN A 608 -21.23 13.05 -36.93
CA GLN A 608 -22.57 12.98 -37.49
C GLN A 608 -23.48 14.02 -36.82
N PRO A 609 -24.46 14.57 -37.57
CA PRO A 609 -25.45 15.48 -37.01
C PRO A 609 -26.39 14.73 -36.06
N ALA A 610 -26.96 15.46 -35.08
CA ALA A 610 -27.97 14.90 -34.20
C ALA A 610 -29.27 14.57 -34.97
N VAL A 611 -29.45 13.30 -35.32
CA VAL A 611 -30.75 12.74 -35.72
C VAL A 611 -31.57 12.42 -34.47
N LYS A 612 -32.88 12.66 -34.51
CA LYS A 612 -33.78 12.56 -33.34
C LYS A 612 -33.79 11.17 -32.71
N ILE A 613 -33.55 11.10 -31.39
CA ILE A 613 -34.01 9.98 -30.55
C ILE A 613 -35.47 10.24 -30.14
N LYS A 614 -36.32 9.20 -30.17
CA LYS A 614 -37.74 9.27 -29.79
C LYS A 614 -37.96 8.81 -28.34
N GLY A 615 -38.51 9.70 -27.50
CA GLY A 615 -38.99 9.39 -26.15
C GLY A 615 -37.88 9.17 -25.10
N PHE A 616 -38.09 9.43 -23.81
CA PHE A 616 -39.23 10.06 -23.13
C PHE A 616 -38.70 11.04 -22.07
N THR A 617 -38.97 12.34 -22.22
CA THR A 617 -38.84 13.33 -21.13
C THR A 617 -40.24 13.57 -20.53
N PRO A 618 -40.45 13.40 -19.21
CA PRO A 618 -41.78 13.51 -18.61
C PRO A 618 -42.31 14.94 -18.55
N PHE A 619 -41.42 15.93 -18.65
CA PHE A 619 -41.71 17.35 -18.82
C PHE A 619 -40.45 18.06 -19.37
N VAL A 620 -40.62 19.27 -19.89
CA VAL A 620 -39.50 20.20 -20.20
C VAL A 620 -39.69 21.52 -19.45
N ILE A 621 -38.58 22.19 -19.13
CA ILE A 621 -38.57 23.53 -18.52
C ILE A 621 -37.84 24.48 -19.45
N LEU A 622 -38.50 25.58 -19.82
CA LEU A 622 -37.99 26.56 -20.78
C LEU A 622 -38.06 27.98 -20.23
N SER A 623 -37.18 28.85 -20.74
CA SER A 623 -37.09 30.27 -20.38
C SER A 623 -37.30 31.12 -21.65
N GLY A 624 -38.19 32.11 -21.63
CA GLY A 624 -38.43 32.95 -22.81
C GLY A 624 -39.23 34.22 -22.55
N SER A 625 -39.45 35.00 -23.60
CA SER A 625 -40.08 36.33 -23.53
C SER A 625 -41.59 36.27 -23.35
N THR A 626 -42.29 35.31 -23.99
CA THR A 626 -43.75 35.18 -23.91
C THR A 626 -44.21 33.73 -23.65
N PRO A 627 -45.33 33.51 -22.92
CA PRO A 627 -45.82 32.16 -22.63
C PRO A 627 -46.23 31.36 -23.88
N GLY A 628 -46.71 32.05 -24.93
CA GLY A 628 -47.21 31.43 -26.17
C GLY A 628 -46.12 31.04 -27.18
N GLU A 629 -44.88 31.48 -26.96
CA GLU A 629 -43.69 30.96 -27.63
C GLU A 629 -43.16 29.77 -26.84
N ILE A 630 -42.93 29.95 -25.54
CA ILE A 630 -42.47 28.92 -24.60
C ILE A 630 -43.31 27.64 -24.69
N LYS A 631 -44.66 27.74 -24.67
CA LYS A 631 -45.55 26.58 -24.79
C LYS A 631 -45.38 25.84 -26.13
N ARG A 632 -45.16 26.57 -27.22
CA ARG A 632 -44.99 26.00 -28.58
C ARG A 632 -43.64 25.28 -28.72
N GLU A 633 -42.59 25.89 -28.20
CA GLU A 633 -41.24 25.32 -28.19
C GLU A 633 -41.18 24.06 -27.33
N GLY A 634 -41.85 24.06 -26.17
CA GLY A 634 -41.96 22.86 -25.33
C GLY A 634 -42.83 21.75 -25.91
N ALA A 635 -43.92 22.09 -26.61
CA ALA A 635 -44.70 21.10 -27.36
C ALA A 635 -43.85 20.41 -28.44
N ALA A 636 -43.08 21.21 -29.21
CA ALA A 636 -42.17 20.70 -30.23
C ALA A 636 -40.99 19.88 -29.66
N LEU A 637 -40.50 20.21 -28.46
CA LEU A 637 -39.48 19.43 -27.75
C LEU A 637 -40.00 18.14 -27.10
N LEU A 638 -41.32 18.02 -26.92
CA LEU A 638 -42.01 16.80 -26.48
C LEU A 638 -42.61 15.99 -27.67
N ASP A 639 -42.46 16.46 -28.91
CA ASP A 639 -43.06 15.89 -30.14
C ASP A 639 -44.61 15.78 -30.07
N LEU A 640 -45.26 16.71 -29.35
CA LEU A 640 -46.72 16.79 -29.12
C LEU A 640 -47.35 18.03 -29.76
N ALA A 641 -48.67 18.03 -29.95
CA ALA A 641 -49.40 19.23 -30.34
C ALA A 641 -49.46 20.25 -29.19
N VAL A 642 -49.64 21.54 -29.53
CA VAL A 642 -49.72 22.65 -28.55
C VAL A 642 -50.99 22.55 -27.67
N GLU A 643 -51.95 21.74 -28.11
CA GLU A 643 -53.20 21.41 -27.42
C GLU A 643 -53.00 20.32 -26.35
N ASP A 644 -52.14 19.32 -26.61
CA ASP A 644 -51.94 18.12 -25.78
C ASP A 644 -50.92 18.29 -24.63
N VAL A 645 -50.43 19.51 -24.42
CA VAL A 645 -49.53 19.86 -23.31
C VAL A 645 -50.14 20.90 -22.36
N GLU A 646 -50.02 20.65 -21.06
CA GLU A 646 -50.29 21.59 -19.99
C GLU A 646 -49.02 22.36 -19.58
N THR A 647 -49.19 23.50 -18.90
CA THR A 647 -48.07 24.37 -18.53
C THR A 647 -48.23 25.03 -17.17
N GLU A 648 -47.15 25.03 -16.40
CA GLU A 648 -47.03 25.63 -15.07
C GLU A 648 -45.95 26.75 -15.12
N ILE A 649 -46.24 27.95 -14.61
CA ILE A 649 -45.27 29.05 -14.57
C ILE A 649 -44.44 28.94 -13.28
N ILE A 650 -43.14 28.70 -13.42
CA ILE A 650 -42.21 28.55 -12.29
C ILE A 650 -41.75 29.92 -11.77
N SER A 651 -41.39 30.83 -12.67
CA SER A 651 -41.00 32.20 -12.31
C SER A 651 -41.30 33.20 -13.43
N LYS A 652 -41.41 34.48 -13.06
CA LYS A 652 -41.63 35.58 -14.01
C LYS A 652 -40.88 36.82 -13.55
N ASP A 653 -39.76 37.08 -14.21
CA ASP A 653 -38.98 38.29 -14.08
C ASP A 653 -39.43 39.34 -15.10
N LYS A 654 -38.85 40.55 -15.07
CA LYS A 654 -39.31 41.67 -15.91
C LYS A 654 -39.10 41.45 -17.41
N GLU A 655 -38.16 40.60 -17.80
CA GLU A 655 -37.77 40.38 -19.20
C GLU A 655 -37.83 38.90 -19.64
N THR A 656 -37.96 37.95 -18.69
CA THR A 656 -38.08 36.51 -19.00
C THR A 656 -39.06 35.79 -18.07
N ILE A 657 -39.68 34.74 -18.61
CA ILE A 657 -40.65 33.87 -17.94
C ILE A 657 -40.10 32.44 -18.01
N ARG A 658 -40.18 31.68 -16.90
CA ARG A 658 -39.84 30.25 -16.87
C ARG A 658 -41.09 29.41 -16.69
N MET A 659 -41.25 28.40 -17.53
CA MET A 659 -42.42 27.52 -17.51
C MET A 659 -42.01 26.05 -17.64
N LYS A 660 -42.71 25.20 -16.89
CA LYS A 660 -42.70 23.74 -16.99
C LYS A 660 -43.84 23.30 -17.90
N ILE A 661 -43.60 22.32 -18.75
CA ILE A 661 -44.48 21.91 -19.85
C ILE A 661 -44.55 20.39 -19.86
N PHE A 662 -45.75 19.81 -19.81
CA PHE A 662 -45.95 18.37 -19.62
C PHE A 662 -47.18 17.85 -20.40
N PRO A 663 -47.22 16.55 -20.77
CA PRO A 663 -48.37 15.97 -21.46
C PRO A 663 -49.63 15.94 -20.57
N VAL A 664 -50.80 16.14 -21.17
CA VAL A 664 -52.09 16.02 -20.48
C VAL A 664 -52.33 14.58 -20.00
N GLY A 665 -52.73 14.40 -18.74
CA GLY A 665 -53.40 13.17 -18.28
C GLY A 665 -52.57 12.02 -17.68
N ARG A 666 -51.56 12.28 -16.83
CA ARG A 666 -50.90 11.22 -16.03
C ARG A 666 -50.70 11.55 -14.54
N PHE A 667 -51.71 11.24 -13.71
CA PHE A 667 -51.58 10.33 -12.54
C PHE A 667 -52.91 10.19 -11.77
N LEU A 668 -53.37 8.95 -11.54
CA LEU A 668 -54.16 8.49 -10.37
C LEU A 668 -54.40 6.97 -10.49
N PRO A 669 -54.23 6.16 -9.41
CA PRO A 669 -54.57 4.75 -9.42
C PRO A 669 -55.88 4.41 -8.67
N LEU A 670 -56.67 3.52 -9.28
CA LEU A 670 -57.64 2.59 -8.66
C LEU A 670 -58.87 3.14 -7.93
N GLU A 671 -60.03 3.04 -8.60
CA GLU A 671 -61.22 2.39 -8.02
C GLU A 671 -61.49 1.08 -8.79
N ILE A 672 -62.25 0.16 -8.19
CA ILE A 672 -62.55 -1.19 -8.73
C ILE A 672 -64.07 -1.32 -8.95
N GLU A 673 -64.47 -1.95 -10.05
CA GLU A 673 -65.88 -2.19 -10.39
C GLU A 673 -66.55 -3.25 -9.48
N GLU A 674 -67.87 -3.15 -9.29
CA GLU A 674 -68.85 -4.01 -9.99
C GLU A 674 -70.31 -3.77 -9.51
N LYS A 675 -71.25 -3.72 -10.48
CA LYS A 675 -72.62 -4.33 -10.49
C LYS A 675 -73.64 -3.98 -9.35
N THR A 676 -74.97 -3.97 -9.53
CA THR A 676 -75.86 -4.29 -10.68
C THR A 676 -77.27 -3.68 -10.54
N GLU A 677 -77.99 -3.64 -11.68
CA GLU A 677 -79.47 -3.76 -11.82
C GLU A 677 -80.43 -2.60 -11.43
N LYS A 678 -81.72 -2.84 -11.71
CA LYS A 678 -82.76 -1.85 -12.02
C LYS A 678 -84.00 -2.03 -11.14
N GLY A 679 -84.69 -0.94 -10.81
CA GLY A 679 -86.02 -0.98 -10.19
C GLY A 679 -86.93 0.17 -10.64
N LYS A 680 -88.17 -0.14 -11.04
CA LYS A 680 -89.30 0.81 -11.12
C LYS A 680 -90.30 0.47 -10.01
N LEU A 681 -90.78 1.49 -9.31
CA LEU A 681 -92.05 1.66 -8.57
C LEU A 681 -91.81 2.85 -7.60
N GLY A 682 -92.78 3.60 -7.08
CA GLY A 682 -94.24 3.64 -7.29
C GLY A 682 -94.80 4.66 -6.27
N GLN A 683 -95.91 5.35 -6.55
CA GLN A 683 -96.52 6.23 -5.53
C GLN A 683 -97.03 5.40 -4.34
N LEU A 684 -96.75 5.88 -3.14
CA LEU A 684 -97.13 5.28 -1.86
C LEU A 684 -97.55 6.42 -0.93
N ASP A 685 -98.72 6.28 -0.31
CA ASP A 685 -99.24 7.26 0.64
C ASP A 685 -98.32 7.35 1.86
N ILE A 686 -97.89 8.56 2.22
CA ILE A 686 -96.89 8.76 3.28
C ILE A 686 -97.62 9.09 4.58
N GLU A 687 -97.62 8.17 5.53
CA GLU A 687 -98.13 8.41 6.89
C GLU A 687 -97.34 9.52 7.59
N GLY A 688 -98.02 10.25 8.47
CA GLY A 688 -97.38 11.22 9.34
C GLY A 688 -96.46 10.48 10.31
N TYR A 689 -95.19 10.85 10.32
CA TYR A 689 -94.18 10.30 11.22
C TYR A 689 -93.63 11.37 12.14
N TYR A 690 -92.96 10.94 13.20
CA TYR A 690 -92.31 11.83 14.15
C TYR A 690 -90.86 11.41 14.39
N ARG A 691 -90.04 12.35 14.86
CA ARG A 691 -88.64 12.14 15.20
C ARG A 691 -88.36 12.74 16.58
N LEU A 692 -87.89 11.90 17.49
CA LEU A 692 -87.32 12.31 18.77
C LEU A 692 -85.81 12.53 18.61
N ALA A 693 -85.29 13.60 19.20
CA ALA A 693 -83.87 13.93 19.20
C ALA A 693 -83.44 14.46 20.58
N ASN A 694 -82.64 13.67 21.29
CA ASN A 694 -82.06 14.04 22.58
C ASN A 694 -80.72 14.75 22.31
N THR A 695 -80.69 16.07 22.44
CA THR A 695 -79.50 16.90 22.19
C THR A 695 -78.99 17.51 23.50
N GLU A 696 -77.87 18.23 23.44
CA GLU A 696 -77.28 18.87 24.62
C GLU A 696 -78.23 19.86 25.30
N GLU A 697 -79.09 20.52 24.52
CA GLU A 697 -80.08 21.47 25.03
C GLU A 697 -81.34 20.80 25.60
N GLY A 698 -81.65 19.55 25.24
CA GLY A 698 -82.82 18.82 25.72
C GLY A 698 -83.38 17.80 24.74
N LEU A 699 -84.54 17.24 25.07
CA LEU A 699 -85.28 16.32 24.20
C LEU A 699 -86.25 17.09 23.31
N PHE A 700 -86.03 17.01 22.00
CA PHE A 700 -86.85 17.65 20.97
C PHE A 700 -87.73 16.61 20.25
N LEU A 701 -88.90 17.06 19.83
CA LEU A 701 -89.83 16.33 18.98
C LEU A 701 -90.08 17.13 17.70
N SER A 702 -89.92 16.50 16.54
CA SER A 702 -90.41 16.98 15.25
C SER A 702 -91.52 16.07 14.76
N VAL A 703 -92.68 16.62 14.43
CA VAL A 703 -93.82 15.88 13.87
C VAL A 703 -94.04 16.34 12.43
N PHE A 704 -94.03 15.38 11.51
CA PHE A 704 -94.20 15.60 10.08
C PHE A 704 -95.64 15.23 9.68
N PRO A 705 -96.33 16.07 8.88
CA PRO A 705 -97.72 15.82 8.52
C PRO A 705 -97.79 14.73 7.43
N PRO A 706 -98.84 13.89 7.43
CA PRO A 706 -99.06 12.92 6.36
C PRO A 706 -99.21 13.60 4.99
N ARG A 707 -98.93 12.86 3.92
CA ARG A 707 -99.15 13.28 2.53
C ARG A 707 -99.94 12.24 1.76
N GLU A 708 -100.67 12.73 0.76
CA GLU A 708 -101.48 11.99 -0.24
C GLU A 708 -102.61 11.07 0.29
N GLY A 709 -102.69 10.84 1.61
CA GLY A 709 -103.82 10.15 2.25
C GLY A 709 -103.51 9.52 3.62
N GLY A 710 -102.23 9.46 4.02
CA GLY A 710 -101.78 8.75 5.21
C GLY A 710 -102.35 9.25 6.55
N SER A 711 -102.25 8.41 7.58
CA SER A 711 -102.72 8.70 8.94
C SER A 711 -101.92 9.82 9.61
N ARG A 712 -102.55 10.61 10.49
CA ARG A 712 -101.83 11.51 11.42
C ARG A 712 -101.17 10.71 12.56
N VAL A 713 -100.04 11.20 13.06
CA VAL A 713 -99.40 10.70 14.29
C VAL A 713 -100.40 10.74 15.46
N LYS A 714 -100.54 9.62 16.18
CA LYS A 714 -101.30 9.56 17.43
C LYS A 714 -100.39 9.82 18.63
N VAL A 715 -100.85 10.65 19.57
CA VAL A 715 -100.14 10.96 20.82
C VAL A 715 -99.80 9.69 21.62
N GLU A 716 -100.69 8.69 21.58
CA GLU A 716 -100.53 7.38 22.22
C GLU A 716 -99.29 6.60 21.74
N ASN A 717 -98.91 6.75 20.46
CA ASN A 717 -97.74 6.07 19.90
C ASN A 717 -96.44 6.75 20.37
N VAL A 718 -96.41 8.08 20.34
CA VAL A 718 -95.26 8.89 20.79
C VAL A 718 -94.99 8.62 22.28
N LEU A 719 -96.04 8.64 23.12
CA LEU A 719 -95.90 8.36 24.55
C LEU A 719 -95.35 6.96 24.83
N LYS A 720 -95.88 5.91 24.17
CA LYS A 720 -95.36 4.53 24.33
C LYS A 720 -93.89 4.38 23.92
N GLU A 721 -93.46 5.09 22.89
CA GLU A 721 -92.05 5.06 22.48
C GLU A 721 -91.15 5.86 23.44
N MET A 722 -91.66 6.95 24.03
CA MET A 722 -90.92 7.68 25.06
C MET A 722 -90.78 6.88 26.36
N GLU A 723 -91.83 6.15 26.77
CA GLU A 723 -91.78 5.20 27.89
C GLU A 723 -90.81 4.04 27.62
N SER A 724 -90.86 3.41 26.43
CA SER A 724 -89.99 2.27 26.11
C SER A 724 -88.51 2.65 25.95
N ARG A 725 -88.23 3.91 25.58
CA ARG A 725 -86.87 4.50 25.59
C ARG A 725 -86.47 5.12 26.94
N GLY A 726 -87.33 5.04 27.96
CA GLY A 726 -87.03 5.46 29.34
C GLY A 726 -87.04 6.97 29.61
N PHE A 727 -87.53 7.80 28.68
CA PHE A 727 -87.58 9.25 28.86
C PHE A 727 -88.63 9.70 29.88
N LYS A 728 -88.32 10.73 30.68
CA LYS A 728 -89.16 11.24 31.78
C LYS A 728 -89.33 12.77 31.70
N ASP A 729 -90.23 13.30 32.52
CA ASP A 729 -90.51 14.73 32.68
C ASP A 729 -90.84 15.46 31.37
N VAL A 730 -91.72 14.83 30.58
CA VAL A 730 -92.22 15.34 29.29
C VAL A 730 -93.37 16.33 29.52
N ASN A 731 -93.32 17.50 28.87
CA ASN A 731 -94.42 18.46 28.89
C ASN A 731 -95.57 17.99 27.99
N GLU A 732 -96.54 17.29 28.57
CA GLU A 732 -97.74 16.76 27.89
C GLU A 732 -98.56 17.82 27.12
N VAL A 733 -98.55 19.08 27.55
CA VAL A 733 -99.33 20.15 26.90
C VAL A 733 -98.67 20.52 25.58
N LEU A 734 -97.37 20.82 25.60
CA LEU A 734 -96.58 21.05 24.39
C LEU A 734 -96.58 19.82 23.46
N LEU A 735 -96.51 18.61 24.02
CA LEU A 735 -96.53 17.36 23.23
C LEU A 735 -97.77 17.27 22.32
N LYS A 736 -98.95 17.60 22.87
CA LYS A 736 -100.21 17.57 22.12
C LYS A 736 -100.27 18.67 21.05
N GLU A 737 -99.87 19.89 21.40
CA GLU A 737 -99.81 21.02 20.44
C GLU A 737 -98.89 20.74 19.25
N VAL A 738 -97.69 20.18 19.50
CA VAL A 738 -96.71 19.86 18.44
C VAL A 738 -97.23 18.75 17.50
N ILE A 739 -97.97 17.78 18.04
CA ILE A 739 -98.55 16.67 17.26
C ILE A 739 -99.74 17.15 16.40
N ASP A 740 -100.61 18.01 16.93
CA ASP A 740 -101.75 18.55 16.18
C ASP A 740 -101.33 19.57 15.10
N GLN A 741 -100.29 20.36 15.35
CA GLN A 741 -99.78 21.36 14.40
C GLN A 741 -98.88 20.75 13.32
N ALA A 742 -98.12 19.69 13.62
CA ALA A 742 -97.31 18.92 12.68
C ALA A 742 -96.44 19.77 11.71
N LEU A 743 -95.74 20.78 12.25
CA LEU A 743 -95.01 21.80 11.47
C LEU A 743 -93.62 21.36 10.97
N ALA A 744 -93.22 20.10 11.16
CA ALA A 744 -91.88 19.57 10.87
C ALA A 744 -90.70 20.25 11.59
N THR A 745 -90.94 21.26 12.43
CA THR A 745 -89.93 21.93 13.26
C THR A 745 -89.60 21.12 14.53
N PRO A 746 -88.35 21.15 15.03
CA PRO A 746 -87.99 20.55 16.30
C PRO A 746 -88.43 21.44 17.47
N VAL A 747 -89.32 20.93 18.32
CA VAL A 747 -89.79 21.63 19.52
C VAL A 747 -89.32 20.88 20.77
N LYS A 748 -88.74 21.60 21.73
CA LYS A 748 -88.22 21.05 22.98
C LYS A 748 -89.36 20.66 23.92
N ILE A 749 -89.45 19.37 24.26
CA ILE A 749 -90.54 18.79 25.08
C ILE A 749 -90.08 18.26 26.45
N ALA A 750 -88.78 18.05 26.67
CA ALA A 750 -88.22 17.70 27.98
C ALA A 750 -86.76 18.22 28.12
N PRO A 751 -86.19 18.32 29.34
CA PRO A 751 -84.74 18.52 29.53
C PRO A 751 -83.92 17.30 29.05
N ARG A 752 -82.59 17.44 28.99
CA ARG A 752 -81.66 16.39 28.52
C ARG A 752 -81.69 15.18 29.46
N GLN A 753 -81.92 13.99 28.90
CA GLN A 753 -81.88 12.71 29.62
C GLN A 753 -80.55 12.02 29.27
N TYR A 754 -79.63 11.85 30.23
CA TYR A 754 -78.32 11.20 29.98
C TYR A 754 -78.38 9.70 30.32
N ILE A 755 -77.84 8.86 29.44
CA ILE A 755 -77.81 7.39 29.57
C ILE A 755 -76.36 6.94 29.27
N PRO A 756 -75.55 6.56 30.27
CA PRO A 756 -74.12 6.28 30.08
C PRO A 756 -73.81 5.06 29.21
N ASP A 757 -74.67 4.04 29.23
CA ASP A 757 -74.42 2.71 28.65
C ASP A 757 -74.48 2.67 27.09
N LEU A 758 -74.41 3.84 26.44
CA LEU A 758 -74.55 4.03 24.99
C LEU A 758 -73.38 4.84 24.38
N ASP A 759 -72.44 5.32 25.19
CA ASP A 759 -71.27 6.11 24.77
C ASP A 759 -70.30 5.27 23.89
N GLY A 760 -69.48 5.91 23.07
CA GLY A 760 -68.55 5.23 22.15
C GLY A 760 -67.32 4.63 22.85
N GLU A 761 -66.88 3.44 22.42
CA GLU A 761 -65.77 2.70 23.04
C GLU A 761 -64.46 2.78 22.23
N VAL A 762 -63.31 2.72 22.93
CA VAL A 762 -61.97 2.62 22.34
C VAL A 762 -61.34 1.28 22.69
N ILE A 763 -61.22 0.40 21.70
CA ILE A 763 -60.48 -0.86 21.85
C ILE A 763 -59.03 -0.63 21.43
N ILE A 764 -58.10 -1.16 22.24
CA ILE A 764 -56.66 -1.11 21.96
C ILE A 764 -56.08 -2.53 22.08
N GLU A 765 -55.48 -2.97 20.98
CA GLU A 765 -54.73 -4.21 20.85
C GLU A 765 -53.23 -3.90 20.80
N ILE A 766 -52.43 -4.67 21.55
CA ILE A 766 -50.96 -4.59 21.51
C ILE A 766 -50.46 -5.81 20.75
N SER A 767 -49.48 -5.63 19.84
CA SER A 767 -48.90 -6.73 19.08
C SER A 767 -48.23 -7.76 20.01
N PRO A 768 -48.33 -9.08 19.74
CA PRO A 768 -47.79 -10.11 20.65
C PRO A 768 -46.28 -10.02 20.92
N ASP A 769 -45.54 -9.32 20.06
CA ASP A 769 -44.11 -9.06 20.17
C ASP A 769 -43.76 -7.72 20.87
N GLY A 770 -44.76 -6.99 21.38
CA GLY A 770 -44.60 -5.76 22.16
C GLY A 770 -44.09 -4.55 21.37
N ARG A 771 -44.29 -4.54 20.05
CA ARG A 771 -43.72 -3.54 19.12
C ARG A 771 -44.66 -2.42 18.74
N ARG A 772 -45.95 -2.71 18.58
CA ARG A 772 -46.95 -1.75 18.06
C ARG A 772 -48.27 -1.87 18.82
N ALA A 773 -49.01 -0.77 18.85
CA ALA A 773 -50.37 -0.74 19.36
C ALA A 773 -51.33 -0.26 18.27
N GLU A 774 -52.44 -0.98 18.12
CA GLU A 774 -53.53 -0.67 17.21
C GLU A 774 -54.76 -0.21 18.00
N MET A 775 -55.37 0.90 17.57
CA MET A 775 -56.63 1.42 18.08
C MET A 775 -57.76 1.09 17.11
N ILE A 776 -58.92 0.74 17.66
CA ILE A 776 -60.19 0.57 16.95
C ILE A 776 -61.24 1.44 17.66
N LEU A 777 -61.90 2.31 16.90
CA LEU A 777 -62.99 3.17 17.41
C LEU A 777 -64.34 2.49 17.17
N ILE A 778 -65.16 2.39 18.21
CA ILE A 778 -66.56 1.91 18.13
C ILE A 778 -67.49 3.14 18.16
N PRO A 779 -68.48 3.24 17.25
CA PRO A 779 -69.38 4.38 17.21
C PRO A 779 -70.38 4.32 18.38
N PRO A 780 -70.77 5.49 18.95
CA PRO A 780 -71.79 5.54 19.99
C PRO A 780 -73.16 5.08 19.47
N GLN A 781 -73.96 4.52 20.36
CA GLN A 781 -75.37 4.19 20.07
C GLN A 781 -76.26 5.44 20.18
N PRO A 782 -77.49 5.44 19.60
CA PRO A 782 -78.36 6.62 19.55
C PRO A 782 -78.80 7.15 20.94
N GLY A 783 -77.99 8.04 21.51
CA GLY A 783 -78.19 8.64 22.82
C GLY A 783 -76.88 8.89 23.60
N GLY A 784 -75.79 8.20 23.24
CA GLY A 784 -74.48 8.36 23.86
C GLY A 784 -73.57 9.40 23.20
N LEU A 785 -72.45 9.67 23.87
CA LEU A 785 -71.39 10.59 23.49
C LEU A 785 -70.35 9.94 22.56
N PRO A 786 -69.80 10.68 21.57
CA PRO A 786 -68.70 10.20 20.75
C PRO A 786 -67.38 10.17 21.55
N VAL A 787 -66.50 9.22 21.22
CA VAL A 787 -65.14 9.12 21.74
C VAL A 787 -64.39 10.45 21.62
N SER A 788 -63.79 10.93 22.70
CA SER A 788 -62.86 12.05 22.68
C SER A 788 -61.40 11.59 22.67
N PHE A 789 -60.49 12.50 22.30
CA PHE A 789 -59.04 12.27 22.39
C PHE A 789 -58.58 11.98 23.82
N LYS A 790 -59.30 12.48 24.83
CA LYS A 790 -59.02 12.19 26.23
C LYS A 790 -59.26 10.71 26.54
N ASP A 791 -60.37 10.16 26.06
CA ASP A 791 -60.74 8.77 26.35
C ASP A 791 -59.79 7.79 25.63
N ALA A 792 -59.39 8.12 24.40
CA ALA A 792 -58.37 7.37 23.67
C ALA A 792 -56.99 7.40 24.36
N THR A 793 -56.57 8.55 24.92
CA THR A 793 -55.29 8.66 25.64
C THR A 793 -55.33 8.08 27.06
N GLU A 794 -56.49 8.04 27.72
CA GLU A 794 -56.70 7.31 28.97
C GLU A 794 -56.71 5.79 28.71
N ALA A 795 -57.31 5.31 27.62
CA ALA A 795 -57.25 3.91 27.22
C ALA A 795 -55.83 3.43 26.88
N LEU A 796 -55.03 4.25 26.17
CA LEU A 796 -53.61 3.96 25.89
C LEU A 796 -52.81 3.79 27.18
N LYS A 797 -52.99 4.70 28.15
CA LYS A 797 -52.35 4.64 29.47
C LYS A 797 -52.82 3.43 30.28
N GLY A 798 -54.12 3.11 30.23
CA GLY A 798 -54.70 1.93 30.88
C GLY A 798 -54.16 0.59 30.34
N LYS A 799 -53.66 0.58 29.10
CA LYS A 799 -52.96 -0.56 28.48
C LYS A 799 -51.44 -0.54 28.69
N GLY A 800 -50.90 0.43 29.42
CA GLY A 800 -49.46 0.54 29.71
C GLY A 800 -48.61 1.04 28.55
N ILE A 801 -49.20 1.74 27.57
CA ILE A 801 -48.47 2.34 26.45
C ILE A 801 -47.98 3.73 26.88
N VAL A 802 -46.66 3.94 26.82
CA VAL A 802 -45.99 5.14 27.37
C VAL A 802 -45.21 5.92 26.30
N ILE A 803 -44.71 5.23 25.27
CA ILE A 803 -43.73 5.77 24.30
C ILE A 803 -44.15 5.44 22.87
N GLY A 804 -43.80 6.32 21.93
CA GLY A 804 -44.05 6.12 20.49
C GLY A 804 -45.46 6.46 20.02
N ILE A 805 -46.27 7.10 20.87
CA ILE A 805 -47.66 7.48 20.59
C ILE A 805 -47.73 8.51 19.44
N LYS A 806 -48.60 8.27 18.47
CA LYS A 806 -48.83 9.12 17.29
C LYS A 806 -50.07 10.00 17.51
N GLU A 807 -49.91 11.09 18.26
CA GLU A 807 -51.02 11.95 18.69
C GLU A 807 -51.81 12.54 17.50
N GLU A 808 -51.14 12.96 16.43
CA GLU A 808 -51.78 13.44 15.20
C GLU A 808 -52.66 12.37 14.54
N ALA A 809 -52.23 11.10 14.54
CA ALA A 809 -52.99 10.00 13.96
C ALA A 809 -54.26 9.70 14.78
N ILE A 810 -54.18 9.80 16.11
CA ILE A 810 -55.33 9.65 17.01
C ILE A 810 -56.31 10.83 16.81
N HIS A 811 -55.81 12.06 16.77
CA HIS A 811 -56.62 13.25 16.49
C HIS A 811 -57.33 13.16 15.13
N GLN A 812 -56.63 12.71 14.08
CA GLN A 812 -57.21 12.54 12.75
C GLN A 812 -58.22 11.39 12.71
N ALA A 813 -57.93 10.25 13.35
CA ALA A 813 -58.85 9.11 13.42
C ALA A 813 -60.22 9.48 14.03
N ILE A 814 -60.20 10.23 15.15
CA ILE A 814 -61.40 10.68 15.85
C ILE A 814 -62.14 11.76 15.05
N LYS A 815 -61.41 12.71 14.46
CA LYS A 815 -62.00 13.79 13.64
C LYS A 815 -62.64 13.28 12.35
N ASP A 816 -62.02 12.29 11.70
CA ASP A 816 -62.48 11.71 10.44
C ASP A 816 -63.59 10.66 10.64
N GLY A 817 -63.94 10.30 11.89
CA GLY A 817 -64.98 9.32 12.19
C GLY A 817 -64.66 7.89 11.72
N LYS A 818 -63.39 7.49 11.78
CA LYS A 818 -62.89 6.21 11.24
C LYS A 818 -63.17 5.03 12.18
N PHE A 819 -64.45 4.65 12.25
CA PHE A 819 -64.95 3.54 13.06
C PHE A 819 -64.61 2.16 12.45
N GLY A 820 -64.38 1.16 13.29
CA GLY A 820 -64.16 -0.24 12.89
C GLY A 820 -62.84 -0.55 12.17
N VAL A 821 -62.00 0.46 11.90
CA VAL A 821 -60.69 0.29 11.25
C VAL A 821 -59.58 0.19 12.31
N ARG A 822 -58.64 -0.74 12.11
CA ARG A 822 -57.40 -0.85 12.90
C ARG A 822 -56.42 0.24 12.49
N MET A 823 -55.98 1.07 13.44
CA MET A 823 -55.07 2.19 13.19
C MET A 823 -53.86 2.11 14.13
N ILE A 824 -52.65 2.14 13.59
CA ILE A 824 -51.41 2.08 14.39
C ILE A 824 -51.24 3.40 15.13
N VAL A 825 -51.38 3.36 16.45
CA VAL A 825 -51.33 4.53 17.35
C VAL A 825 -50.06 4.62 18.19
N ALA A 826 -49.28 3.54 18.32
CA ALA A 826 -47.93 3.59 18.85
C ALA A 826 -46.99 2.57 18.18
N GLU A 827 -45.71 2.90 18.05
CA GLU A 827 -44.65 2.02 17.53
C GLU A 827 -43.35 2.13 18.35
N GLU A 828 -42.57 1.05 18.44
CA GLU A 828 -41.30 1.03 19.18
C GLU A 828 -40.20 1.91 18.55
N ILE A 829 -39.30 2.41 19.40
CA ILE A 829 -38.07 3.09 18.99
C ILE A 829 -36.98 2.02 18.83
N PRO A 830 -36.49 1.72 17.61
CA PRO A 830 -35.52 0.66 17.40
C PRO A 830 -34.14 1.02 17.97
N PRO A 831 -33.34 0.04 18.45
CA PRO A 831 -31.96 0.27 18.88
C PRO A 831 -31.08 0.68 17.70
N THR A 832 -30.09 1.54 17.95
CA THR A 832 -29.10 1.91 16.92
C THR A 832 -27.90 0.95 16.96
N PRO A 833 -27.43 0.44 15.80
CA PRO A 833 -26.22 -0.38 15.76
C PRO A 833 -24.96 0.41 16.16
N GLY A 834 -24.07 -0.23 16.92
CA GLY A 834 -22.74 0.31 17.20
C GLY A 834 -21.80 0.22 16.00
N LYS A 835 -20.64 0.88 16.08
CA LYS A 835 -19.59 0.83 15.05
C LYS A 835 -18.47 -0.12 15.50
N SER A 836 -18.14 -1.12 14.69
CA SER A 836 -17.06 -2.08 14.95
C SER A 836 -15.69 -1.60 14.45
N SER A 837 -14.63 -2.04 15.12
CA SER A 837 -13.24 -1.76 14.74
C SER A 837 -12.75 -2.72 13.65
N LYS A 838 -12.06 -2.21 12.63
CA LYS A 838 -11.42 -3.04 11.58
C LYS A 838 -9.91 -3.14 11.81
N ILE A 839 -9.27 -4.13 11.18
CA ILE A 839 -7.81 -4.23 11.12
C ILE A 839 -7.38 -4.11 9.66
N GLU A 840 -6.49 -3.18 9.41
CA GLU A 840 -5.84 -2.91 8.13
C GLU A 840 -4.42 -3.48 8.19
N TYR A 841 -4.06 -4.33 7.24
CA TYR A 841 -2.74 -4.98 7.17
C TYR A 841 -1.87 -4.24 6.14
N HIS A 842 -0.65 -3.87 6.52
CA HIS A 842 0.32 -3.18 5.66
C HIS A 842 1.16 -4.15 4.81
N PHE A 843 0.62 -5.34 4.57
CA PHE A 843 1.20 -6.39 3.74
C PHE A 843 0.10 -7.27 3.13
N ASP A 844 0.32 -7.77 1.91
CA ASP A 844 -0.62 -8.65 1.22
C ASP A 844 -0.87 -9.95 2.03
N LEU A 845 -2.14 -10.28 2.31
CA LEU A 845 -2.53 -11.54 2.94
C LEU A 845 -2.62 -12.73 1.96
N SER A 846 -2.50 -12.48 0.65
CA SER A 846 -2.60 -13.51 -0.39
C SER A 846 -1.38 -14.45 -0.41
N PRO A 847 -1.53 -15.69 -0.93
CA PRO A 847 -0.39 -16.53 -1.31
C PRO A 847 0.50 -15.84 -2.35
N GLN A 848 1.78 -16.22 -2.39
CA GLN A 848 2.77 -15.62 -3.29
C GLN A 848 2.44 -15.89 -4.77
N LYS A 849 1.89 -14.88 -5.47
CA LYS A 849 2.07 -14.74 -6.92
C LYS A 849 3.39 -14.00 -7.15
N ALA A 850 4.29 -14.56 -7.96
CA ALA A 850 5.49 -13.85 -8.40
C ALA A 850 5.10 -12.60 -9.20
N LYS A 851 5.73 -11.46 -8.91
CA LYS A 851 5.58 -10.24 -9.71
C LYS A 851 6.75 -10.18 -10.68
N PHE A 852 6.47 -10.36 -11.97
CA PHE A 852 7.46 -10.17 -13.02
C PHE A 852 7.84 -8.69 -13.11
N ILE A 853 9.14 -8.43 -13.20
CA ILE A 853 9.69 -7.09 -13.42
C ILE A 853 10.12 -7.02 -14.87
N GLU A 854 9.52 -6.09 -15.61
CA GLU A 854 9.90 -5.72 -16.97
C GLU A 854 10.90 -4.54 -16.93
N ASP A 855 11.89 -4.57 -17.81
CA ASP A 855 12.79 -3.42 -18.03
C ASP A 855 12.18 -2.36 -18.96
N GLU A 856 12.90 -1.26 -19.18
CA GLU A 856 12.49 -0.14 -20.06
C GLU A 856 12.30 -0.55 -21.54
N TRP A 857 12.60 -1.81 -21.89
CA TRP A 857 12.42 -2.41 -23.21
C TRP A 857 11.42 -3.59 -23.22
N GLY A 858 10.63 -3.76 -22.15
CA GLY A 858 9.60 -4.80 -22.04
C GLY A 858 10.14 -6.21 -21.83
N ARG A 859 11.37 -6.36 -21.31
CA ARG A 859 11.99 -7.69 -21.09
C ARG A 859 11.78 -8.13 -19.65
N VAL A 860 11.11 -9.26 -19.48
CA VAL A 860 10.88 -9.88 -18.15
C VAL A 860 12.16 -10.51 -17.60
N ASN A 861 12.61 -10.08 -16.42
CA ASN A 861 13.68 -10.74 -15.69
C ASN A 861 13.13 -11.92 -14.85
N PHE A 862 13.02 -13.10 -15.48
CA PHE A 862 12.55 -14.35 -14.84
C PHE A 862 13.35 -14.82 -13.61
N LYS A 863 14.46 -14.15 -13.25
CA LYS A 863 15.24 -14.46 -12.04
C LYS A 863 14.97 -13.50 -10.87
N GLU A 864 14.27 -12.39 -11.06
CA GLU A 864 13.98 -11.39 -10.00
C GLU A 864 12.48 -11.32 -9.71
N LEU A 865 12.01 -12.29 -8.94
CA LEU A 865 10.58 -12.54 -8.68
C LEU A 865 10.05 -11.84 -7.40
N ASN A 866 10.94 -11.23 -6.60
CA ASN A 866 10.65 -10.49 -5.35
C ASN A 866 9.65 -11.18 -4.40
N ILE A 867 9.81 -12.49 -4.21
CA ILE A 867 8.87 -13.37 -3.49
C ILE A 867 8.92 -13.16 -1.95
N VAL A 868 10.02 -12.60 -1.42
CA VAL A 868 10.28 -12.49 0.03
C VAL A 868 9.68 -11.20 0.62
N ARG A 869 8.66 -11.31 1.49
CA ARG A 869 8.06 -10.18 2.22
C ARG A 869 8.92 -9.73 3.40
N MET A 870 9.94 -8.92 3.11
CA MET A 870 10.85 -8.35 4.11
C MET A 870 10.19 -7.21 4.90
N VAL A 871 10.45 -7.14 6.20
CA VAL A 871 10.15 -5.99 7.06
C VAL A 871 11.32 -5.66 7.99
N ARG A 872 11.37 -4.43 8.48
CA ARG A 872 12.38 -3.94 9.42
C ARG A 872 11.86 -3.85 10.86
N ALA A 873 12.77 -3.86 11.83
CA ALA A 873 12.47 -3.54 13.22
C ALA A 873 11.79 -2.16 13.32
N GLY A 874 10.70 -2.08 14.09
CA GLY A 874 9.87 -0.88 14.22
C GLY A 874 8.87 -0.64 13.08
N GLN A 875 8.90 -1.41 11.99
CA GLN A 875 7.94 -1.26 10.89
C GLN A 875 6.53 -1.67 11.32
N VAL A 876 5.54 -0.84 10.99
CA VAL A 876 4.11 -1.15 11.20
C VAL A 876 3.66 -2.25 10.24
N LEU A 877 3.01 -3.28 10.79
CA LEU A 877 2.52 -4.47 10.07
C LEU A 877 0.99 -4.47 9.98
N ALA A 878 0.30 -3.96 11.00
CA ALA A 878 -1.15 -3.78 10.99
C ALA A 878 -1.58 -2.57 11.83
N THR A 879 -2.65 -1.89 11.42
CA THR A 879 -3.30 -0.80 12.15
C THR A 879 -4.74 -1.21 12.50
N LYS A 880 -5.17 -0.93 13.74
CA LYS A 880 -6.57 -1.00 14.15
C LYS A 880 -7.26 0.31 13.77
N VAL A 881 -8.25 0.24 12.88
CA VAL A 881 -8.95 1.39 12.31
C VAL A 881 -10.36 1.47 12.92
N GLY A 882 -10.62 2.58 13.62
CA GLY A 882 -11.87 2.83 14.32
C GLY A 882 -11.91 2.25 15.74
N THR A 883 -12.52 2.99 16.66
CA THR A 883 -12.88 2.53 18.01
C THR A 883 -14.23 1.82 17.98
N ALA A 884 -14.39 0.78 18.81
CA ALA A 884 -15.69 0.15 19.03
C ALA A 884 -16.61 1.14 19.77
N ILE A 885 -17.64 1.66 19.09
CA ILE A 885 -18.64 2.57 19.69
C ILE A 885 -19.89 1.74 19.98
N PRO A 886 -20.34 1.61 21.25
CA PRO A 886 -21.58 0.95 21.59
C PRO A 886 -22.78 1.57 20.88
N GLY A 887 -23.74 0.74 20.47
CA GLY A 887 -25.05 1.21 20.00
C GLY A 887 -25.85 1.86 21.13
N GLN A 888 -26.87 2.65 20.80
CA GLN A 888 -27.82 3.15 21.80
C GLN A 888 -28.99 2.15 21.94
N PRO A 889 -29.45 1.85 23.16
CA PRO A 889 -30.61 0.98 23.36
C PRO A 889 -31.87 1.61 22.76
N GLY A 890 -32.72 0.76 22.17
CA GLY A 890 -34.06 1.12 21.74
C GLY A 890 -35.04 1.05 22.90
N GLN A 891 -36.31 1.31 22.62
CA GLN A 891 -37.36 1.27 23.64
C GLN A 891 -38.71 0.84 23.06
N ARG A 892 -39.32 -0.16 23.69
CA ARG A 892 -40.66 -0.66 23.34
C ARG A 892 -41.75 0.35 23.73
N ILE A 893 -42.93 0.20 23.14
CA ILE A 893 -44.12 1.01 23.45
C ILE A 893 -44.54 0.94 24.94
N THR A 894 -44.19 -0.15 25.62
CA THR A 894 -44.38 -0.38 27.07
C THR A 894 -43.32 0.27 27.96
N GLY A 895 -42.28 0.89 27.38
CA GLY A 895 -41.16 1.51 28.09
C GLY A 895 -39.95 0.60 28.35
N GLU A 896 -40.04 -0.71 28.06
CA GLU A 896 -38.91 -1.64 28.18
C GLU A 896 -37.75 -1.28 27.23
N GLN A 897 -36.50 -1.35 27.70
CA GLN A 897 -35.33 -1.10 26.85
C GLN A 897 -34.99 -2.30 25.98
N ILE A 898 -34.66 -2.03 24.71
CA ILE A 898 -34.18 -3.01 23.74
C ILE A 898 -32.65 -2.89 23.69
N PRO A 899 -31.86 -3.88 24.12
CA PRO A 899 -30.41 -3.78 24.08
C PRO A 899 -29.90 -3.70 22.62
N PRO A 900 -28.87 -2.90 22.34
CA PRO A 900 -28.26 -2.83 21.02
C PRO A 900 -27.51 -4.14 20.69
N PRO A 901 -27.30 -4.46 19.41
CA PRO A 901 -26.45 -5.59 19.02
C PRO A 901 -25.05 -5.49 19.62
N PRO A 902 -24.43 -6.62 20.04
CA PRO A 902 -23.08 -6.61 20.59
C PRO A 902 -22.07 -6.14 19.53
N VAL A 903 -21.16 -5.25 19.94
CA VAL A 903 -20.10 -4.72 19.07
C VAL A 903 -18.82 -5.53 19.29
N GLU A 904 -18.33 -6.19 18.25
CA GLU A 904 -17.05 -6.89 18.31
C GLU A 904 -15.88 -5.90 18.28
N ASP A 905 -15.00 -5.99 19.28
CA ASP A 905 -13.73 -5.27 19.33
C ASP A 905 -12.58 -6.17 18.85
N THR A 906 -12.14 -5.92 17.63
CA THR A 906 -11.14 -6.74 16.94
C THR A 906 -9.76 -6.49 17.55
N LYS A 907 -9.16 -7.54 18.13
CA LYS A 907 -7.84 -7.48 18.76
C LYS A 907 -6.72 -7.65 17.74
N LEU A 908 -5.63 -6.91 17.90
CA LEU A 908 -4.48 -7.00 17.00
C LEU A 908 -3.82 -8.41 17.04
N PRO A 909 -3.47 -8.99 15.88
CA PRO A 909 -3.02 -10.38 15.73
C PRO A 909 -1.56 -10.60 16.14
N VAL A 910 -1.23 -10.43 17.42
CA VAL A 910 0.15 -10.56 17.95
C VAL A 910 0.70 -11.99 17.77
N GLY A 911 1.88 -12.09 17.16
CA GLY A 911 2.65 -13.34 17.01
C GLY A 911 4.03 -13.23 17.64
N LYS A 912 4.99 -13.99 17.12
CA LYS A 912 6.42 -13.86 17.50
C LYS A 912 7.03 -12.60 16.89
N ASN A 913 7.93 -11.98 17.65
CA ASN A 913 8.71 -10.82 17.22
C ASN A 913 7.87 -9.67 16.67
N THR A 914 6.63 -9.53 17.18
CA THR A 914 5.74 -8.41 16.92
C THR A 914 5.21 -7.85 18.24
N GLN A 915 5.05 -6.54 18.32
CA GLN A 915 4.69 -5.80 19.53
C GLN A 915 3.60 -4.77 19.22
N ILE A 916 2.63 -4.63 20.12
CA ILE A 916 1.63 -3.55 20.03
C ILE A 916 2.23 -2.25 20.59
N THR A 917 1.98 -1.13 19.92
CA THR A 917 2.32 0.22 20.42
C THR A 917 1.55 0.58 21.69
N GLU A 918 2.06 1.54 22.47
CA GLU A 918 1.46 1.97 23.75
C GLU A 918 0.01 2.49 23.63
N ASP A 919 -0.35 3.01 22.45
CA ASP A 919 -1.71 3.46 22.12
C ASP A 919 -2.71 2.30 21.87
N GLY A 920 -2.24 1.06 21.76
CA GLY A 920 -3.05 -0.11 21.43
C GLY A 920 -3.52 -0.19 19.96
N LEU A 921 -3.08 0.73 19.10
CA LEU A 921 -3.62 0.91 17.74
C LEU A 921 -2.77 0.29 16.63
N LYS A 922 -1.49 0.00 16.85
CA LYS A 922 -0.60 -0.52 15.80
C LYS A 922 0.15 -1.76 16.27
N LEU A 923 0.36 -2.70 15.35
CA LEU A 923 1.24 -3.85 15.52
C LEU A 923 2.51 -3.62 14.71
N CYS A 924 3.67 -3.59 15.37
CA CYS A 924 4.98 -3.37 14.75
C CYS A 924 5.86 -4.61 14.84
N SER A 925 6.84 -4.75 13.94
CA SER A 925 7.91 -5.75 14.09
C SER A 925 8.91 -5.32 15.19
N THR A 926 9.47 -6.28 15.92
CA THR A 926 10.59 -6.04 16.85
C THR A 926 11.97 -6.33 16.25
N ILE A 927 12.02 -6.94 15.05
CA ILE A 927 13.26 -7.34 14.36
C ILE A 927 13.18 -7.10 12.84
N ASP A 928 14.32 -7.16 12.16
CA ASP A 928 14.37 -7.34 10.71
C ASP A 928 14.07 -8.82 10.37
N GLY A 929 13.26 -9.10 9.35
CA GLY A 929 12.91 -10.48 8.99
C GLY A 929 11.79 -10.63 7.95
N HIS A 930 11.25 -11.83 7.83
CA HIS A 930 10.16 -12.17 6.92
C HIS A 930 8.80 -12.26 7.63
N VAL A 931 7.74 -11.66 7.07
CA VAL A 931 6.39 -11.69 7.66
C VAL A 931 5.65 -12.98 7.32
N LEU A 932 5.15 -13.67 8.35
CA LEU A 932 4.34 -14.88 8.25
C LEU A 932 3.02 -14.72 8.99
N PHE A 933 1.90 -14.73 8.25
CA PHE A 933 0.56 -14.82 8.84
C PHE A 933 0.17 -16.29 9.02
N VAL A 934 0.20 -16.78 10.26
CA VAL A 934 -0.02 -18.20 10.60
C VAL A 934 -0.94 -18.28 11.82
N SER A 935 -1.96 -19.15 11.76
CA SER A 935 -2.93 -19.36 12.84
C SER A 935 -3.57 -18.06 13.37
N GLY A 936 -3.86 -17.12 12.48
CA GLY A 936 -4.46 -15.82 12.82
C GLY A 936 -3.51 -14.82 13.51
N ARG A 937 -2.18 -15.05 13.46
CA ARG A 937 -1.16 -14.20 14.09
C ARG A 937 -0.10 -13.76 13.08
N VAL A 938 0.41 -12.54 13.26
CA VAL A 938 1.52 -11.98 12.48
C VAL A 938 2.82 -12.26 13.21
N ASN A 939 3.62 -13.17 12.64
CA ASN A 939 4.97 -13.46 13.10
C ASN A 939 5.97 -12.77 12.17
N VAL A 940 7.13 -12.37 12.71
CA VAL A 940 8.31 -12.03 11.91
C VAL A 940 9.42 -13.01 12.29
N GLU A 941 9.98 -13.73 11.33
CA GLU A 941 11.07 -14.69 11.58
C GLU A 941 12.39 -14.19 10.94
N PRO A 942 13.54 -14.29 11.65
CA PRO A 942 14.86 -13.87 11.14
C PRO A 942 15.54 -14.92 10.25
N VAL A 943 14.85 -16.03 9.96
CA VAL A 943 15.31 -17.13 9.11
C VAL A 943 14.32 -17.29 7.96
N TYR A 944 14.83 -17.37 6.73
CA TYR A 944 14.04 -17.68 5.54
C TYR A 944 14.29 -19.14 5.12
N GLU A 945 13.25 -19.98 5.23
CA GLU A 945 13.29 -21.40 4.87
C GLU A 945 12.81 -21.62 3.43
N VAL A 946 13.69 -22.14 2.56
CA VAL A 946 13.34 -22.59 1.21
C VAL A 946 13.17 -24.10 1.23
N LYS A 947 11.95 -24.58 1.07
CA LYS A 947 11.59 -26.01 1.22
C LYS A 947 12.02 -26.92 0.06
N GLY A 948 12.67 -26.37 -0.95
CA GLY A 948 13.14 -27.08 -2.15
C GLY A 948 14.32 -26.34 -2.77
N ASP A 949 14.45 -26.42 -4.08
CA ASP A 949 15.61 -25.90 -4.82
C ASP A 949 15.47 -24.40 -5.14
N VAL A 950 16.60 -23.70 -5.21
CA VAL A 950 16.67 -22.31 -5.69
C VAL A 950 16.84 -22.33 -7.21
N ASN A 951 15.71 -22.18 -7.91
CA ASN A 951 15.62 -22.25 -9.37
C ASN A 951 14.60 -21.25 -9.94
N LEU A 952 14.15 -21.44 -11.20
CA LEU A 952 13.20 -20.54 -11.87
C LEU A 952 11.86 -20.34 -11.14
N THR A 953 11.48 -21.22 -10.21
CA THR A 953 10.27 -21.05 -9.39
C THR A 953 10.51 -20.21 -8.14
N THR A 954 11.74 -20.21 -7.61
CA THR A 954 12.17 -19.51 -6.40
C THR A 954 12.78 -18.14 -6.70
N GLY A 955 13.46 -18.01 -7.84
CA GLY A 955 14.22 -16.83 -8.24
C GLY A 955 15.52 -16.65 -7.43
N ASN A 956 16.18 -15.50 -7.65
CA ASN A 956 17.27 -15.03 -6.80
C ASN A 956 16.74 -14.61 -5.43
N ILE A 957 17.55 -14.80 -4.38
CA ILE A 957 17.22 -14.46 -3.00
C ILE A 957 18.24 -13.44 -2.47
N ASP A 958 17.76 -12.33 -1.91
CA ASP A 958 18.53 -11.43 -1.04
C ASP A 958 17.73 -11.27 0.25
N PHE A 959 18.34 -11.49 1.42
CA PHE A 959 17.67 -11.48 2.72
C PHE A 959 18.62 -10.99 3.82
N PRO A 960 18.21 -10.05 4.70
CA PRO A 960 19.10 -9.54 5.75
C PRO A 960 19.38 -10.56 6.88
N GLY A 961 18.53 -11.56 7.06
CA GLY A 961 18.70 -12.63 8.05
C GLY A 961 19.45 -13.86 7.53
N THR A 962 19.25 -14.99 8.20
CA THR A 962 19.80 -16.31 7.82
C THR A 962 18.91 -17.00 6.79
N ILE A 963 19.49 -17.79 5.89
CA ILE A 963 18.77 -18.58 4.88
C ILE A 963 19.03 -20.08 5.13
N ASP A 964 18.00 -20.91 5.16
CA ASP A 964 18.10 -22.39 5.15
C ASP A 964 17.40 -22.94 3.92
N ILE A 965 18.16 -23.54 3.01
CA ILE A 965 17.68 -24.13 1.76
C ILE A 965 17.71 -25.65 1.92
N ALA A 966 16.53 -26.27 1.95
CA ALA A 966 16.39 -27.72 2.07
C ALA A 966 16.80 -28.48 0.80
N GLY A 967 16.79 -27.81 -0.35
CA GLY A 967 17.18 -28.35 -1.65
C GLY A 967 18.57 -27.90 -2.12
N ASN A 968 18.75 -27.87 -3.44
CA ASN A 968 19.97 -27.41 -4.12
C ASN A 968 19.91 -25.92 -4.50
N VAL A 969 21.03 -25.36 -4.95
CA VAL A 969 21.06 -24.08 -5.68
C VAL A 969 21.52 -24.34 -7.11
N GLU A 970 20.64 -24.11 -8.08
CA GLU A 970 20.84 -24.40 -9.50
C GLU A 970 21.79 -23.39 -10.21
N ASP A 971 22.17 -23.72 -11.44
CA ASP A 971 23.09 -22.94 -12.26
C ASP A 971 22.60 -21.49 -12.53
N GLY A 972 23.49 -20.53 -12.28
CA GLY A 972 23.27 -19.13 -12.58
C GLY A 972 22.26 -18.42 -11.67
N PHE A 973 21.90 -18.98 -10.52
CA PHE A 973 21.11 -18.30 -9.49
C PHE A 973 22.01 -17.59 -8.46
N ARG A 974 21.43 -16.61 -7.75
CA ARG A 974 22.11 -15.86 -6.67
C ARG A 974 21.35 -16.00 -5.36
N VAL A 975 22.08 -16.29 -4.29
CA VAL A 975 21.60 -16.27 -2.91
C VAL A 975 22.50 -15.34 -2.10
N ARG A 976 21.90 -14.36 -1.42
CA ARG A 976 22.60 -13.41 -0.56
C ARG A 976 21.95 -13.33 0.81
N ALA A 977 22.76 -13.41 1.86
CA ALA A 977 22.34 -13.33 3.25
C ALA A 977 23.17 -12.31 4.04
N GLY A 978 22.50 -11.54 4.92
CA GLY A 978 23.18 -10.82 6.00
C GLY A 978 23.54 -11.74 7.18
N GLY A 979 22.76 -12.80 7.40
CA GLY A 979 23.09 -13.92 8.28
C GLY A 979 23.81 -15.05 7.55
N ASP A 980 23.81 -16.23 8.15
CA ASP A 980 24.43 -17.44 7.59
C ASP A 980 23.60 -18.00 6.41
N ILE A 981 24.24 -18.76 5.51
CA ILE A 981 23.57 -19.53 4.46
C ILE A 981 23.78 -21.02 4.76
N GLN A 982 22.70 -21.73 5.04
CA GLN A 982 22.67 -23.19 5.17
C GLN A 982 22.02 -23.80 3.92
N ILE A 983 22.68 -24.78 3.32
CA ILE A 983 22.20 -25.52 2.13
C ILE A 983 22.31 -27.01 2.44
N ARG A 984 21.18 -27.72 2.31
CA ARG A 984 21.10 -29.16 2.60
C ARG A 984 21.36 -30.02 1.35
N GLY A 985 21.08 -29.50 0.15
CA GLY A 985 21.53 -30.06 -1.12
C GLY A 985 22.95 -29.65 -1.50
N GLY A 986 23.23 -29.64 -2.81
CA GLY A 986 24.48 -29.17 -3.42
C GLY A 986 24.36 -27.80 -4.10
N VAL A 987 25.47 -27.33 -4.66
CA VAL A 987 25.58 -26.01 -5.30
C VAL A 987 26.21 -26.14 -6.69
N GLY A 988 25.48 -25.72 -7.73
CA GLY A 988 25.97 -25.67 -9.11
C GLY A 988 26.79 -24.41 -9.43
N LYS A 989 26.61 -23.87 -10.64
CA LYS A 989 27.23 -22.61 -11.11
C LYS A 989 26.56 -21.36 -10.49
N ALA A 990 26.36 -21.36 -9.18
CA ALA A 990 25.62 -20.32 -8.45
C ALA A 990 26.53 -19.24 -7.86
N THR A 991 25.96 -18.09 -7.51
CA THR A 991 26.62 -17.06 -6.70
C THR A 991 26.05 -17.03 -5.29
N LEU A 992 26.85 -17.42 -4.29
CA LEU A 992 26.48 -17.33 -2.87
C LEU A 992 27.27 -16.21 -2.19
N HIS A 993 26.61 -15.36 -1.41
CA HIS A 993 27.27 -14.31 -0.62
C HIS A 993 26.62 -14.18 0.76
N SER A 994 27.35 -14.54 1.82
CA SER A 994 26.98 -14.33 3.21
C SER A 994 27.93 -13.33 3.86
N GLU A 995 27.40 -12.37 4.63
CA GLU A 995 28.23 -11.55 5.54
C GLU A 995 28.67 -12.34 6.79
N ALA A 996 28.09 -13.53 7.02
CA ALA A 996 28.48 -14.50 8.03
C ALA A 996 29.06 -15.78 7.36
N SER A 997 28.56 -16.97 7.69
CA SER A 997 29.12 -18.27 7.28
C SER A 997 28.29 -18.96 6.20
N VAL A 998 28.89 -19.85 5.40
CA VAL A 998 28.19 -20.68 4.41
C VAL A 998 28.42 -22.16 4.71
N ASN A 999 27.35 -22.92 4.95
CA ASN A 999 27.40 -24.34 5.28
C ASN A 999 26.61 -25.15 4.25
N ILE A 1000 27.29 -26.00 3.49
CA ILE A 1000 26.74 -26.81 2.40
C ILE A 1000 26.90 -28.28 2.78
N SER A 1001 25.79 -29.01 2.92
CA SER A 1001 25.80 -30.39 3.42
C SER A 1001 26.31 -31.41 2.38
N HIS A 1002 26.25 -31.06 1.10
CA HIS A 1002 26.87 -31.78 -0.01
C HIS A 1002 28.08 -30.99 -0.57
N GLY A 1003 28.37 -31.11 -1.86
CA GLY A 1003 29.50 -30.44 -2.50
C GLY A 1003 29.10 -29.30 -3.44
N ILE A 1004 30.13 -28.67 -3.99
CA ILE A 1004 30.07 -27.58 -4.96
C ILE A 1004 30.60 -28.13 -6.30
N GLN A 1005 29.82 -28.02 -7.38
CA GLN A 1005 30.22 -28.37 -8.74
C GLN A 1005 30.00 -27.17 -9.65
N ALA A 1006 31.04 -26.32 -9.75
CA ALA A 1006 30.89 -24.92 -10.14
C ALA A 1006 31.43 -24.57 -11.53
N ASN A 1007 32.12 -25.49 -12.21
CA ASN A 1007 32.60 -25.35 -13.60
C ASN A 1007 33.30 -24.00 -13.90
N HIS A 1008 34.10 -23.49 -12.96
CA HIS A 1008 34.78 -22.18 -12.97
C HIS A 1008 33.87 -20.93 -12.99
N GLU A 1009 32.55 -21.10 -12.97
CA GLU A 1009 31.55 -20.02 -12.96
C GLU A 1009 31.00 -19.73 -11.55
N GLY A 1010 30.80 -20.78 -10.75
CA GLY A 1010 30.25 -20.68 -9.40
C GLY A 1010 31.19 -19.96 -8.41
N ARG A 1011 30.63 -19.05 -7.62
CA ARG A 1011 31.36 -18.16 -6.69
C ARG A 1011 30.70 -18.13 -5.33
N ILE A 1012 31.42 -18.59 -4.30
CA ILE A 1012 30.92 -18.64 -2.93
C ILE A 1012 31.73 -17.66 -2.07
N ARG A 1013 31.05 -16.81 -1.30
CA ARG A 1013 31.67 -15.83 -0.39
C ARG A 1013 31.03 -15.89 0.98
N ALA A 1014 31.88 -15.91 2.01
CA ALA A 1014 31.51 -15.84 3.41
C ALA A 1014 32.35 -14.75 4.11
N GLY A 1015 31.72 -13.91 4.93
CA GLY A 1015 32.41 -13.00 5.84
C GLY A 1015 33.12 -13.73 6.98
N LYS A 1016 32.67 -14.96 7.29
CA LYS A 1016 33.29 -15.93 8.20
C LYS A 1016 33.71 -17.17 7.41
N ASP A 1017 33.23 -18.35 7.82
CA ASP A 1017 33.72 -19.66 7.38
C ASP A 1017 32.90 -20.25 6.22
N ILE A 1018 33.52 -21.13 5.43
CA ILE A 1018 32.83 -21.98 4.45
C ILE A 1018 33.04 -23.44 4.83
N ILE A 1019 31.94 -24.17 5.03
CA ILE A 1019 31.94 -25.61 5.31
C ILE A 1019 31.24 -26.33 4.16
N CYS A 1020 31.90 -27.33 3.58
CA CYS A 1020 31.32 -28.15 2.52
C CYS A 1020 31.89 -29.56 2.49
N LYS A 1021 31.25 -30.48 1.75
CA LYS A 1021 31.72 -31.86 1.64
C LYS A 1021 32.85 -32.03 0.62
N PHE A 1022 32.72 -31.42 -0.56
CA PHE A 1022 33.73 -31.44 -1.62
C PHE A 1022 33.60 -30.20 -2.51
N VAL A 1023 34.67 -29.84 -3.23
CA VAL A 1023 34.69 -28.71 -4.16
C VAL A 1023 35.30 -29.12 -5.50
N GLU A 1024 34.54 -28.97 -6.59
CA GLU A 1024 34.98 -29.22 -7.95
C GLU A 1024 34.82 -27.97 -8.83
N MET A 1025 35.94 -27.51 -9.39
CA MET A 1025 36.03 -26.32 -10.25
C MET A 1025 35.39 -25.06 -9.63
N GLY A 1026 35.42 -24.92 -8.31
CA GLY A 1026 34.80 -23.81 -7.57
C GLY A 1026 35.76 -22.68 -7.23
N ASN A 1027 35.19 -21.51 -6.93
CA ASN A 1027 35.93 -20.36 -6.41
C ASN A 1027 35.31 -19.87 -5.09
N LEU A 1028 36.04 -20.07 -3.99
CA LEU A 1028 35.58 -19.84 -2.61
C LEU A 1028 36.43 -18.75 -1.94
N PHE A 1029 35.77 -17.78 -1.30
CA PHE A 1029 36.41 -16.77 -0.44
C PHE A 1029 35.80 -16.78 0.96
N ALA A 1030 36.61 -17.05 1.99
CA ALA A 1030 36.22 -16.99 3.40
C ALA A 1030 37.02 -15.90 4.13
N GLY A 1031 36.33 -15.08 4.94
CA GLY A 1031 36.96 -14.18 5.91
C GLY A 1031 37.53 -14.90 7.13
N GLY A 1032 37.02 -16.11 7.40
CA GLY A 1032 37.55 -17.08 8.36
C GLY A 1032 38.18 -18.29 7.66
N ASP A 1033 37.73 -19.48 8.04
CA ASP A 1033 38.30 -20.76 7.59
C ASP A 1033 37.48 -21.42 6.46
N ILE A 1034 38.14 -22.23 5.63
CA ILE A 1034 37.46 -23.14 4.68
C ILE A 1034 37.68 -24.58 5.11
N ILE A 1035 36.59 -25.32 5.34
CA ILE A 1035 36.59 -26.71 5.80
C ILE A 1035 35.95 -27.60 4.72
N VAL A 1036 36.69 -28.62 4.27
CA VAL A 1036 36.27 -29.58 3.24
C VAL A 1036 36.50 -31.01 3.74
N ASP A 1037 35.45 -31.84 3.80
CA ASP A 1037 35.56 -33.21 4.36
C ASP A 1037 36.27 -34.20 3.42
N GLU A 1038 35.83 -34.29 2.16
CA GLU A 1038 36.32 -35.29 1.22
C GLU A 1038 37.46 -34.75 0.33
N GLU A 1039 37.18 -33.92 -0.67
CA GLU A 1039 38.17 -33.55 -1.69
C GLU A 1039 37.98 -32.18 -2.35
N VAL A 1040 39.09 -31.62 -2.83
CA VAL A 1040 39.18 -30.33 -3.55
C VAL A 1040 39.85 -30.61 -4.89
N LEU A 1041 39.12 -30.36 -5.98
CA LEU A 1041 39.51 -30.68 -7.35
C LEU A 1041 39.48 -29.42 -8.23
N HIS A 1042 40.61 -29.08 -8.85
CA HIS A 1042 40.74 -28.01 -9.85
C HIS A 1042 40.12 -26.65 -9.44
N SER A 1043 40.20 -26.30 -8.15
CA SER A 1043 39.45 -25.19 -7.54
C SER A 1043 40.36 -24.07 -7.02
N GLU A 1044 39.81 -22.87 -6.84
CA GLU A 1044 40.46 -21.75 -6.15
C GLU A 1044 39.84 -21.60 -4.74
N LEU A 1045 40.65 -21.78 -3.70
CA LEU A 1045 40.23 -21.59 -2.30
C LEU A 1045 41.05 -20.46 -1.66
N ASN A 1046 40.38 -19.42 -1.17
CA ASN A 1046 41.00 -18.25 -0.54
C ASN A 1046 40.44 -18.03 0.88
N ALA A 1047 41.24 -18.25 1.92
CA ALA A 1047 40.86 -18.05 3.32
C ALA A 1047 41.74 -16.99 4.00
N ASP A 1048 41.14 -15.94 4.58
CA ASP A 1048 41.86 -15.02 5.47
C ASP A 1048 42.16 -15.65 6.86
N GLY A 1049 41.69 -16.89 7.11
CA GLY A 1049 42.07 -17.79 8.22
C GLY A 1049 42.89 -19.02 7.77
N ASN A 1050 42.33 -20.22 7.92
CA ASN A 1050 42.91 -21.53 7.59
C ASN A 1050 42.15 -22.26 6.46
N ILE A 1051 42.75 -23.28 5.86
CA ILE A 1051 42.08 -24.24 4.99
C ILE A 1051 42.32 -25.67 5.51
N ILE A 1052 41.26 -26.44 5.72
CA ILE A 1052 41.28 -27.75 6.39
C ILE A 1052 40.60 -28.78 5.49
N VAL A 1053 41.38 -29.76 5.00
CA VAL A 1053 40.95 -30.82 4.08
C VAL A 1053 41.38 -32.18 4.64
N THR A 1054 40.81 -32.57 5.79
CA THR A 1054 41.36 -33.66 6.65
C THR A 1054 40.44 -34.87 6.85
N GLY A 1055 39.27 -34.91 6.21
CA GLY A 1055 38.30 -35.99 6.41
C GLY A 1055 38.64 -37.29 5.68
N LYS A 1056 37.61 -38.07 5.29
CA LYS A 1056 37.78 -39.48 4.87
C LYS A 1056 38.65 -39.70 3.63
N ARG A 1057 38.79 -38.70 2.76
CA ARG A 1057 39.80 -38.67 1.69
C ARG A 1057 40.88 -37.62 1.96
N GLY A 1058 40.48 -36.40 2.29
CA GLY A 1058 41.38 -35.30 2.68
C GLY A 1058 42.32 -34.88 1.54
N LEU A 1059 41.80 -34.82 0.32
CA LEU A 1059 42.57 -34.80 -0.93
C LEU A 1059 42.50 -33.45 -1.65
N ILE A 1060 43.65 -32.89 -2.03
CA ILE A 1060 43.76 -31.67 -2.85
C ILE A 1060 44.46 -32.02 -4.17
N ILE A 1061 43.78 -31.86 -5.31
CA ILE A 1061 44.35 -32.05 -6.66
C ILE A 1061 44.00 -30.86 -7.56
N GLY A 1062 45.01 -30.06 -7.91
CA GLY A 1062 44.91 -29.02 -8.92
C GLY A 1062 44.25 -27.72 -8.43
N GLY A 1063 44.71 -26.60 -8.96
CA GLY A 1063 44.22 -25.26 -8.63
C GLY A 1063 45.12 -24.53 -7.62
N GLU A 1064 44.55 -23.50 -6.97
CA GLU A 1064 45.27 -22.59 -6.08
C GLU A 1064 44.60 -22.52 -4.71
N ILE A 1065 45.35 -22.87 -3.66
CA ILE A 1065 44.85 -22.99 -2.28
C ILE A 1065 45.62 -22.00 -1.41
N ARG A 1066 45.01 -20.86 -1.08
CA ARG A 1066 45.62 -19.75 -0.36
C ARG A 1066 45.00 -19.57 1.02
N ALA A 1067 45.80 -19.68 2.09
CA ALA A 1067 45.37 -19.41 3.45
C ALA A 1067 46.28 -18.41 4.14
N ARG A 1068 45.76 -17.52 4.99
CA ARG A 1068 46.61 -16.63 5.80
C ARG A 1068 47.54 -17.42 6.73
N ASN A 1069 46.96 -18.38 7.46
CA ASN A 1069 47.59 -18.98 8.64
C ASN A 1069 48.10 -20.40 8.36
N ARG A 1070 47.20 -21.32 7.96
CA ARG A 1070 47.53 -22.74 7.78
C ARG A 1070 46.73 -23.40 6.67
N VAL A 1071 47.36 -24.34 5.95
CA VAL A 1071 46.66 -25.36 5.16
C VAL A 1071 46.97 -26.73 5.76
N ARG A 1072 45.94 -27.50 6.14
CA ARG A 1072 46.08 -28.87 6.66
C ARG A 1072 45.33 -29.85 5.75
N ALA A 1073 46.02 -30.82 5.16
CA ALA A 1073 45.43 -31.81 4.25
C ALA A 1073 45.98 -33.22 4.50
N ARG A 1074 45.30 -34.29 4.04
CA ARG A 1074 45.89 -35.65 4.07
C ARG A 1074 46.83 -35.87 2.89
N VAL A 1075 46.37 -35.58 1.68
CA VAL A 1075 47.11 -35.79 0.44
C VAL A 1075 47.05 -34.55 -0.44
N VAL A 1076 48.21 -34.13 -0.95
CA VAL A 1076 48.36 -33.00 -1.87
C VAL A 1076 48.99 -33.45 -3.19
N GLY A 1077 48.41 -33.01 -4.30
CA GLY A 1077 48.83 -33.38 -5.64
C GLY A 1077 48.46 -34.82 -6.01
N CYS A 1078 48.88 -35.28 -7.20
CA CYS A 1078 48.59 -36.63 -7.65
C CYS A 1078 49.73 -37.25 -8.48
N LYS A 1079 49.65 -38.57 -8.74
CA LYS A 1079 50.63 -39.31 -9.56
C LYS A 1079 50.74 -38.84 -11.03
N LYS A 1080 49.81 -38.01 -11.51
CA LYS A 1080 49.85 -37.40 -12.85
C LYS A 1080 50.52 -36.01 -12.87
N PHE A 1081 51.06 -35.56 -11.73
CA PHE A 1081 51.75 -34.26 -11.59
C PHE A 1081 50.86 -33.05 -11.93
N THR A 1082 49.56 -33.12 -11.62
CA THR A 1082 48.62 -32.00 -11.81
C THR A 1082 49.11 -30.76 -11.05
N PRO A 1083 49.35 -29.61 -11.71
CA PRO A 1083 49.85 -28.40 -11.05
C PRO A 1083 48.93 -27.97 -9.90
N THR A 1084 49.48 -28.01 -8.69
CA THR A 1084 48.74 -27.75 -7.44
C THR A 1084 49.53 -26.72 -6.62
N ILE A 1085 48.99 -25.51 -6.46
CA ILE A 1085 49.66 -24.42 -5.76
C ILE A 1085 49.06 -24.28 -4.36
N ILE A 1086 49.90 -24.34 -3.32
CA ILE A 1086 49.49 -24.05 -1.94
C ILE A 1086 50.30 -22.86 -1.42
N GLU A 1087 49.60 -21.82 -0.97
CA GLU A 1087 50.19 -20.55 -0.51
C GLU A 1087 49.78 -20.26 0.94
N VAL A 1088 50.74 -19.97 1.82
CA VAL A 1088 50.49 -19.52 3.20
C VAL A 1088 51.32 -18.31 3.64
N GLY A 1089 50.87 -17.64 4.70
CA GLY A 1089 51.59 -16.54 5.34
C GLY A 1089 51.28 -15.16 4.76
N VAL A 1090 50.30 -15.04 3.86
CA VAL A 1090 49.77 -13.76 3.35
C VAL A 1090 48.24 -13.83 3.33
N GLN A 1091 47.56 -12.74 3.68
CA GLN A 1091 46.10 -12.64 3.51
C GLN A 1091 45.74 -12.67 2.01
N PRO A 1092 45.00 -13.68 1.52
CA PRO A 1092 44.65 -13.77 0.09
C PRO A 1092 43.91 -12.52 -0.41
N ARG A 1093 43.08 -11.91 0.46
CA ARG A 1093 42.38 -10.66 0.17
C ARG A 1093 43.32 -9.49 -0.13
N ILE A 1094 44.42 -9.36 0.60
CA ILE A 1094 45.44 -8.31 0.38
C ILE A 1094 46.20 -8.58 -0.92
N ARG A 1095 46.64 -9.83 -1.15
CA ARG A 1095 47.32 -10.24 -2.40
C ARG A 1095 46.45 -9.99 -3.63
N GLY A 1096 45.15 -10.25 -3.54
CA GLY A 1096 44.17 -9.93 -4.58
C GLY A 1096 44.09 -8.43 -4.86
N GLN A 1097 43.98 -7.58 -3.82
CA GLN A 1097 43.96 -6.12 -3.99
C GLN A 1097 45.26 -5.58 -4.62
N VAL A 1098 46.43 -6.05 -4.17
CA VAL A 1098 47.73 -5.68 -4.77
C VAL A 1098 47.83 -6.11 -6.24
N THR A 1099 47.29 -7.28 -6.58
CA THR A 1099 47.28 -7.79 -7.96
C THR A 1099 46.37 -6.95 -8.87
N VAL A 1100 45.19 -6.54 -8.39
CA VAL A 1100 44.29 -5.63 -9.11
C VAL A 1100 44.93 -4.25 -9.28
N LEU A 1101 45.53 -3.67 -8.23
CA LEU A 1101 46.23 -2.39 -8.31
C LEU A 1101 47.43 -2.43 -9.26
N LYS A 1102 48.20 -3.53 -9.27
CA LYS A 1102 49.30 -3.75 -10.25
C LYS A 1102 48.81 -3.82 -11.68
N ARG A 1103 47.59 -4.30 -11.93
CA ARG A 1103 46.98 -4.27 -13.27
C ARG A 1103 46.55 -2.85 -13.64
N LEU A 1104 45.75 -2.20 -12.79
CA LEU A 1104 45.24 -0.84 -13.02
C LEU A 1104 46.38 0.17 -13.24
N LEU A 1105 47.46 0.11 -12.45
CA LEU A 1105 48.64 0.94 -12.65
C LEU A 1105 49.27 0.75 -14.05
N ARG A 1106 49.37 -0.48 -14.56
CA ARG A 1106 49.92 -0.76 -15.91
C ARG A 1106 48.99 -0.34 -17.05
N GLU A 1107 47.69 -0.27 -16.79
CA GLU A 1107 46.66 0.15 -17.75
C GLU A 1107 46.66 1.69 -17.83
N ASP A 1108 46.46 2.36 -16.70
CA ASP A 1108 46.48 3.82 -16.56
C ASP A 1108 47.83 4.46 -16.97
N LEU A 1109 48.98 3.83 -16.68
CA LEU A 1109 50.30 4.38 -17.08
C LEU A 1109 50.46 4.47 -18.59
N LYS A 1110 49.95 3.50 -19.35
CA LYS A 1110 50.03 3.51 -20.83
C LYS A 1110 49.18 4.62 -21.42
N GLU A 1111 47.99 4.83 -20.88
CA GLU A 1111 47.11 5.95 -21.28
C GLU A 1111 47.77 7.30 -20.95
N PHE A 1112 48.41 7.41 -19.78
CA PHE A 1112 49.17 8.61 -19.39
C PHE A 1112 50.36 8.90 -20.32
N GLU A 1113 51.08 7.87 -20.77
CA GLU A 1113 52.16 7.99 -21.76
C GLU A 1113 51.64 8.39 -23.15
N GLN A 1114 50.51 7.85 -23.59
CA GLN A 1114 49.88 8.23 -24.85
C GLN A 1114 49.49 9.72 -24.85
N TYR A 1115 48.77 10.18 -23.81
CA TYR A 1115 48.45 11.60 -23.67
C TYR A 1115 49.71 12.49 -23.58
N LYS A 1116 50.80 12.01 -22.97
CA LYS A 1116 52.08 12.73 -22.94
C LYS A 1116 52.66 12.94 -24.35
N VAL A 1117 52.57 11.95 -25.23
CA VAL A 1117 52.99 12.05 -26.63
C VAL A 1117 52.07 13.00 -27.40
N ASP A 1118 50.76 12.88 -27.26
CA ASP A 1118 49.79 13.71 -27.99
C ASP A 1118 49.87 15.19 -27.60
N ILE A 1119 50.01 15.49 -26.31
CA ILE A 1119 50.21 16.85 -25.79
C ILE A 1119 51.52 17.45 -26.32
N LEU A 1120 52.61 16.67 -26.40
CA LEU A 1120 53.87 17.12 -26.98
C LEU A 1120 53.77 17.39 -28.48
N ASN A 1121 53.03 16.55 -29.23
CA ASN A 1121 52.79 16.73 -30.65
C ASN A 1121 51.94 17.99 -30.93
N LEU A 1122 50.85 18.19 -30.19
CA LEU A 1122 49.98 19.37 -30.30
C LEU A 1122 50.70 20.67 -29.89
N LYS A 1123 51.56 20.65 -28.87
CA LYS A 1123 52.39 21.81 -28.49
C LYS A 1123 53.39 22.18 -29.60
N ARG A 1124 54.13 21.20 -30.15
CA ARG A 1124 55.03 21.43 -31.29
C ARG A 1124 54.29 21.92 -32.54
N GLN A 1125 53.05 21.45 -32.77
CA GLN A 1125 52.22 21.95 -33.86
C GLN A 1125 51.82 23.42 -33.64
N LYS A 1126 51.45 23.81 -32.41
CA LYS A 1126 51.17 25.21 -32.05
C LYS A 1126 52.37 26.12 -32.33
N GLU A 1127 53.57 25.66 -31.97
CA GLU A 1127 54.83 26.39 -32.16
C GLU A 1127 55.25 26.56 -33.64
N THR A 1128 54.84 25.65 -34.53
CA THR A 1128 55.28 25.62 -35.94
C THR A 1128 54.24 26.09 -36.96
N THR A 1129 52.96 25.90 -36.68
CA THR A 1129 51.85 26.17 -37.63
C THR A 1129 50.61 26.80 -36.99
N GLY A 1130 50.62 27.04 -35.67
CA GLY A 1130 49.43 27.42 -34.92
C GLY A 1130 48.45 26.28 -34.73
N LEU A 1131 47.34 26.54 -34.02
CA LEU A 1131 46.24 25.59 -33.81
C LEU A 1131 44.90 26.26 -34.16
N SER A 1132 43.93 25.44 -34.57
CA SER A 1132 42.53 25.86 -34.63
C SER A 1132 41.92 25.90 -33.21
N PRO A 1133 40.87 26.71 -32.95
CA PRO A 1133 40.26 26.81 -31.62
C PRO A 1133 39.85 25.46 -31.02
N GLU A 1134 39.28 24.57 -31.85
CA GLU A 1134 38.92 23.19 -31.47
C GLU A 1134 40.11 22.35 -30.98
N ARG A 1135 41.30 22.56 -31.58
CA ARG A 1135 42.54 21.88 -31.18
C ARG A 1135 43.18 22.50 -29.95
N GLU A 1136 42.97 23.80 -29.71
CA GLU A 1136 43.36 24.43 -28.44
C GLU A 1136 42.49 23.93 -27.28
N GLU A 1137 41.18 23.81 -27.51
CA GLU A 1137 40.27 23.21 -26.54
C GLU A 1137 40.66 21.76 -26.26
N LEU A 1138 40.88 20.94 -27.30
CA LEU A 1138 41.37 19.56 -27.17
C LEU A 1138 42.69 19.48 -26.39
N LEU A 1139 43.66 20.36 -26.68
CA LEU A 1139 44.93 20.41 -25.96
C LEU A 1139 44.73 20.73 -24.46
N SER A 1140 43.87 21.70 -24.13
CA SER A 1140 43.56 22.01 -22.73
C SER A 1140 42.83 20.86 -22.02
N ARG A 1141 41.92 20.17 -22.72
CA ARG A 1141 41.20 18.99 -22.24
C ARG A 1141 42.17 17.85 -21.95
N LEU A 1142 43.10 17.55 -22.86
CA LEU A 1142 44.13 16.52 -22.69
C LEU A 1142 45.10 16.84 -21.55
N ILE A 1143 45.51 18.10 -21.37
CA ILE A 1143 46.34 18.51 -20.23
C ILE A 1143 45.59 18.29 -18.90
N ASN A 1144 44.30 18.62 -18.85
CA ASN A 1144 43.47 18.41 -17.66
C ASN A 1144 43.23 16.91 -17.35
N THR A 1145 43.00 16.06 -18.35
CA THR A 1145 42.88 14.61 -18.15
C THR A 1145 44.22 13.96 -17.78
N GLN A 1146 45.33 14.43 -18.36
CA GLN A 1146 46.66 13.98 -17.94
C GLN A 1146 46.95 14.32 -16.47
N ALA A 1147 46.57 15.52 -16.02
CA ALA A 1147 46.77 15.95 -14.64
C ALA A 1147 45.92 15.15 -13.63
N SER A 1148 44.65 14.86 -13.94
CA SER A 1148 43.81 14.02 -13.07
C SER A 1148 44.24 12.55 -13.08
N LEU A 1149 44.69 12.02 -14.23
CA LEU A 1149 45.24 10.67 -14.34
C LEU A 1149 46.55 10.52 -13.55
N ALA A 1150 47.41 11.55 -13.51
CA ALA A 1150 48.60 11.56 -12.66
C ALA A 1150 48.24 11.45 -11.15
N ALA A 1151 47.23 12.18 -10.69
CA ALA A 1151 46.77 12.11 -9.31
C ALA A 1151 46.16 10.74 -8.97
N LYS A 1152 45.37 10.17 -9.90
CA LYS A 1152 44.81 8.81 -9.79
C LYS A 1152 45.93 7.77 -9.66
N LEU A 1153 46.93 7.82 -10.55
CA LEU A 1153 48.12 6.96 -10.54
C LEU A 1153 48.91 7.07 -9.23
N HIS A 1154 49.10 8.28 -8.71
CA HIS A 1154 49.77 8.50 -7.42
C HIS A 1154 49.00 7.85 -6.26
N SER A 1155 47.66 7.97 -6.24
CA SER A 1155 46.82 7.31 -5.21
C SER A 1155 46.89 5.77 -5.28
N TYR A 1156 46.95 5.20 -6.49
CA TYR A 1156 47.11 3.76 -6.70
C TYR A 1156 48.50 3.28 -6.28
N ALA A 1157 49.56 4.04 -6.54
CA ALA A 1157 50.92 3.74 -6.10
C ALA A 1157 51.02 3.72 -4.56
N GLN A 1158 50.54 4.77 -3.88
CA GLN A 1158 50.48 4.84 -2.42
C GLN A 1158 49.68 3.67 -1.83
N ARG A 1159 48.49 3.38 -2.36
CA ARG A 1159 47.64 2.29 -1.83
C ARG A 1159 48.24 0.91 -2.06
N LYS A 1160 48.91 0.68 -3.21
CA LYS A 1160 49.69 -0.53 -3.48
C LYS A 1160 50.81 -0.69 -2.44
N GLU A 1161 51.59 0.36 -2.21
CA GLU A 1161 52.73 0.32 -1.30
C GLU A 1161 52.32 0.00 0.15
N VAL A 1162 51.23 0.61 0.64
CA VAL A 1162 50.66 0.30 1.96
C VAL A 1162 50.27 -1.18 2.05
N LEU A 1163 49.57 -1.72 1.04
CA LEU A 1163 49.15 -3.12 1.03
C LEU A 1163 50.33 -4.09 0.89
N GLU A 1164 51.38 -3.74 0.15
CA GLU A 1164 52.62 -4.53 0.07
C GLU A 1164 53.38 -4.50 1.41
N ARG A 1165 53.39 -3.38 2.14
CA ARG A 1165 53.89 -3.33 3.52
C ARG A 1165 53.04 -4.20 4.47
N GLU A 1166 51.73 -4.33 4.25
CA GLU A 1166 50.89 -5.28 5.01
C GLU A 1166 51.16 -6.76 4.66
N MET A 1167 51.55 -7.07 3.41
CA MET A 1167 51.99 -8.42 3.02
C MET A 1167 53.33 -8.83 3.65
N LEU A 1168 54.17 -7.87 4.03
CA LEU A 1168 55.47 -8.10 4.67
C LEU A 1168 55.40 -8.33 6.19
N ARG A 1169 54.24 -8.12 6.83
CA ARG A 1169 54.06 -8.37 8.27
C ARG A 1169 54.32 -9.85 8.60
N PRO A 1170 55.01 -10.18 9.70
CA PRO A 1170 55.46 -11.55 9.98
C PRO A 1170 54.32 -12.48 10.40
N ALA A 1171 53.64 -13.11 9.43
CA ALA A 1171 52.72 -14.22 9.66
C ALA A 1171 53.47 -15.56 9.67
N GLY A 1172 53.17 -16.42 10.66
CA GLY A 1172 53.74 -17.78 10.79
C GLY A 1172 52.99 -18.80 9.94
N GLY A 1173 53.08 -18.68 8.62
CA GLY A 1173 52.43 -19.60 7.68
C GLY A 1173 52.98 -21.03 7.76
N VAL A 1174 52.10 -22.03 7.89
CA VAL A 1174 52.45 -23.45 7.99
C VAL A 1174 51.59 -24.29 7.04
N ILE A 1175 52.15 -25.32 6.41
CA ILE A 1175 51.41 -26.30 5.61
C ILE A 1175 51.66 -27.70 6.18
N ASP A 1176 50.61 -28.36 6.66
CA ASP A 1176 50.63 -29.69 7.28
C ASP A 1176 50.01 -30.73 6.33
N VAL A 1177 50.79 -31.73 5.90
CA VAL A 1177 50.29 -32.81 5.03
C VAL A 1177 50.47 -34.18 5.69
N LEU A 1178 49.35 -34.77 6.11
CA LEU A 1178 49.32 -35.92 7.02
C LEU A 1178 49.87 -37.22 6.40
N GLU A 1179 49.68 -37.45 5.10
CA GLU A 1179 50.09 -38.70 4.44
C GLU A 1179 51.14 -38.50 3.36
N ALA A 1180 50.86 -37.66 2.36
CA ALA A 1180 51.71 -37.56 1.18
C ALA A 1180 51.56 -36.26 0.38
N VAL A 1181 52.70 -35.77 -0.15
CA VAL A 1181 52.74 -34.74 -1.19
C VAL A 1181 53.33 -35.38 -2.45
N TYR A 1182 52.66 -35.20 -3.59
CA TYR A 1182 53.14 -35.65 -4.89
C TYR A 1182 53.86 -34.52 -5.64
N PRO A 1183 54.79 -34.86 -6.57
CA PRO A 1183 55.45 -33.85 -7.38
C PRO A 1183 54.50 -33.05 -8.27
N GLY A 1184 54.94 -31.87 -8.72
CA GLY A 1184 54.07 -30.89 -9.37
C GLY A 1184 53.21 -30.08 -8.37
N THR A 1185 53.45 -30.27 -7.08
CA THR A 1185 52.97 -29.37 -6.02
C THR A 1185 53.97 -28.22 -5.86
N VAL A 1186 53.48 -26.98 -5.88
CA VAL A 1186 54.26 -25.78 -5.58
C VAL A 1186 53.83 -25.25 -4.23
N VAL A 1187 54.76 -25.22 -3.27
CA VAL A 1187 54.55 -24.70 -1.92
C VAL A 1187 55.11 -23.28 -1.85
N ILE A 1188 54.28 -22.32 -1.46
CA ILE A 1188 54.66 -20.91 -1.33
C ILE A 1188 54.43 -20.48 0.12
N ILE A 1189 55.47 -19.95 0.77
CA ILE A 1189 55.35 -19.34 2.10
C ILE A 1189 55.84 -17.90 2.01
N ARG A 1190 54.91 -16.95 2.21
CA ARG A 1190 55.07 -15.51 1.93
C ARG A 1190 55.47 -15.23 0.47
N ASN A 1191 56.77 -15.05 0.24
CA ASN A 1191 57.41 -14.73 -1.03
C ASN A 1191 58.37 -15.83 -1.51
N ILE A 1192 58.63 -16.85 -0.70
CA ILE A 1192 59.56 -17.94 -1.00
C ILE A 1192 58.78 -19.11 -1.59
N VAL A 1193 59.36 -19.73 -2.62
CA VAL A 1193 58.75 -20.83 -3.38
C VAL A 1193 59.59 -22.10 -3.19
N PHE A 1194 58.91 -23.23 -3.00
CA PHE A 1194 59.50 -24.56 -2.90
C PHE A 1194 58.72 -25.52 -3.81
N GLU A 1195 59.37 -26.02 -4.86
CA GLU A 1195 58.77 -26.98 -5.79
C GLU A 1195 59.01 -28.40 -5.32
N VAL A 1196 57.94 -29.20 -5.22
CA VAL A 1196 58.03 -30.60 -4.84
C VAL A 1196 58.40 -31.42 -6.08
N THR A 1197 59.63 -31.93 -6.09
CA THR A 1197 60.20 -32.76 -7.18
C THR A 1197 60.06 -34.26 -6.93
N GLU A 1198 60.05 -34.69 -5.67
CA GLU A 1198 59.93 -36.10 -5.24
C GLU A 1198 58.74 -36.30 -4.29
N LYS A 1199 58.26 -37.56 -4.16
CA LYS A 1199 57.11 -37.85 -3.30
C LYS A 1199 57.50 -37.83 -1.82
N LEU A 1200 57.08 -36.78 -1.12
CA LEU A 1200 57.22 -36.66 0.33
C LEU A 1200 56.07 -37.41 1.06
N LYS A 1201 56.31 -37.80 2.31
CA LYS A 1201 55.34 -38.45 3.20
C LYS A 1201 55.27 -37.70 4.53
N ALA A 1202 54.07 -37.61 5.12
CA ALA A 1202 53.80 -37.09 6.47
C ALA A 1202 54.70 -35.89 6.84
N VAL A 1203 54.46 -34.74 6.22
CA VAL A 1203 55.39 -33.60 6.20
C VAL A 1203 54.72 -32.29 6.57
N THR A 1204 55.39 -31.50 7.40
CA THR A 1204 55.04 -30.10 7.70
C THR A 1204 56.07 -29.17 7.06
N PHE A 1205 55.61 -28.24 6.22
CA PHE A 1205 56.41 -27.12 5.71
C PHE A 1205 56.22 -25.88 6.57
N TYR A 1206 57.32 -25.20 6.87
CA TYR A 1206 57.35 -23.97 7.65
C TYR A 1206 58.51 -23.06 7.18
N LEU A 1207 58.46 -21.79 7.57
CA LEU A 1207 59.49 -20.80 7.24
C LEU A 1207 60.54 -20.72 8.35
N GLU A 1208 61.83 -20.81 8.00
CA GLU A 1208 62.96 -20.70 8.93
C GLU A 1208 64.03 -19.76 8.32
N GLY A 1209 64.07 -18.51 8.79
CA GLY A 1209 64.74 -17.44 8.06
C GLY A 1209 64.14 -17.27 6.65
N ASP A 1210 64.98 -17.02 5.65
CA ASP A 1210 64.55 -16.83 4.26
C ASP A 1210 64.43 -18.14 3.46
N LYS A 1211 64.18 -19.28 4.13
CA LYS A 1211 64.05 -20.59 3.48
C LYS A 1211 62.87 -21.39 4.03
N ILE A 1212 62.15 -22.05 3.12
CA ILE A 1212 61.18 -23.07 3.49
C ILE A 1212 61.94 -24.31 3.96
N ARG A 1213 61.55 -24.83 5.13
CA ARG A 1213 62.03 -26.08 5.71
C ARG A 1213 60.90 -27.09 5.78
N GLN A 1214 61.29 -28.35 5.80
CA GLN A 1214 60.39 -29.49 5.94
C GLN A 1214 60.79 -30.31 7.18
N ARG A 1215 59.80 -30.75 7.96
CA ARG A 1215 59.98 -31.69 9.08
C ARG A 1215 58.92 -32.81 8.99
N PRO A 1216 59.12 -33.97 9.63
CA PRO A 1216 58.06 -34.95 9.81
C PRO A 1216 56.85 -34.30 10.50
N HIS A 1217 55.65 -34.74 10.14
CA HIS A 1217 54.44 -34.26 10.79
C HIS A 1217 54.28 -34.88 12.19
N GLU A 1218 54.40 -34.05 13.20
CA GLU A 1218 54.03 -34.34 14.59
C GLU A 1218 52.54 -33.92 14.76
N GLY A 1219 51.71 -34.85 15.25
CA GLY A 1219 50.24 -34.88 15.01
C GLY A 1219 49.39 -33.81 15.70
#